data_AF-A0AAN7W3F9-F1
#
_entry.id   AF-A0AAN7W3F9-F1
#
_cell.length_a   1.000
_cell.length_b   1.000
_cell.length_c   1.000
_cell.angle_alpha   90.00
_cell.angle_beta   90.00
_cell.angle_gamma   90.00
#
_symmetry.space_group_name_H-M   'P 1'
#
loop_
_entity.id
_entity.type
_entity.pdbx_description
1 polymer ?
#
loop_
_entity_poly.entity_id
_entity_poly.type
_entity_poly.pdbx_seq_one_letter_code
_entity_poly.pdbx_strand_id
1 'polypeptide(L)'
;MERYTVTIISPASSGARPTLLVPFPPSALVTAFVDELFKRIARQGLALAPSTHIATLHVDNEEQEDADHITRGAIIDTEDLLQHAVDPTKDKLYAVFTAKQGASSQISPVTTNQDLAGEKTISVRVVTPATAQGKRTPVLILLPASTTVKQLHEIVAQKLGTSATFTNKDDLNHCNCALARQLADADSPPTQYTLVHGKSKVERIELGSQDGTEDGLKASIRGHIGQYFEANQKMNCFGGQFHANSSTSYKKTPVVAVCSKLRHVPAHARTVGSENEQTDASRAHVLDLHTKEIPIHSGSHEATLEQAGLSELAVDGVVDIFVVERASSGTVTLPPRGRDSIFRSHPHWEPPTVQGDRATAMFLSSLRVFASMVERPDKEKDNFKDAVLHVFDLLTKFPPAVRTLHILINGKTPTPTECAALSHAVYETLDRIIPTALIGTTHARVFEGSRLLFGFVLEKARSLKLSDETQSFPYLTALKEVELADKKTKEAVMHAQKTSSGLIERVDGSPEDGFVSTDGEIRRLALLSAGSTQLLLTFDGSLASNYHYADAGDASCVWEEEELHDMHALAEFCGRNKLAVHKPSQLAGAVAPCLTFDRRAHLAVYTGQEGCGADPSKSTLTFRPMHGSENVDVAVIEQLIASVLKRYEADGTAVFDALGGAAVRRLHAPDEICKSSPTTIVRCSC
;
A
#
# COMPACT_ATOMS: atom_id res chain seq x y z
N MET A 1 24.11 -17.86 39.50
CA MET A 1 22.76 -18.15 38.99
C MET A 1 22.23 -19.34 39.75
N GLU A 2 21.07 -19.18 40.37
CA GLU A 2 20.38 -20.27 41.06
C GLU A 2 19.50 -21.01 40.05
N ARG A 3 19.16 -22.27 40.35
CA ARG A 3 18.37 -23.12 39.44
C ARG A 3 17.01 -23.36 40.07
N TYR A 4 15.97 -22.82 39.44
CA TYR A 4 14.59 -22.98 39.87
C TYR A 4 13.94 -24.13 39.13
N THR A 5 13.23 -24.99 39.83
CA THR A 5 12.46 -26.10 39.25
C THR A 5 11.01 -25.66 39.10
N VAL A 6 10.53 -25.52 37.86
CA VAL A 6 9.22 -24.97 37.53
C VAL A 6 8.37 -26.03 36.83
N THR A 7 7.24 -26.40 37.41
CA THR A 7 6.26 -27.31 36.80
C THR A 7 5.22 -26.52 36.02
N ILE A 8 4.99 -26.88 34.76
CA ILE A 8 4.06 -26.18 33.86
C ILE A 8 2.66 -26.77 34.01
N ILE A 9 1.68 -25.90 34.27
CA ILE A 9 0.26 -26.24 34.35
C ILE A 9 -0.48 -25.51 33.22
N SER A 10 -0.99 -26.24 32.24
CA SER A 10 -1.79 -25.71 31.13
C SER A 10 -3.18 -26.35 31.08
N PRO A 11 -4.23 -25.62 30.67
CA PRO A 11 -5.59 -26.16 30.52
C PRO A 11 -5.67 -27.29 29.49
N ALA A 12 -4.73 -27.38 28.55
CA ALA A 12 -4.70 -28.44 27.54
C ALA A 12 -3.97 -29.72 28.00
N SER A 13 -3.25 -29.67 29.14
CA SER A 13 -2.44 -30.80 29.63
C SER A 13 -3.19 -31.57 30.71
N SER A 14 -4.07 -32.50 30.32
CA SER A 14 -4.66 -33.50 31.21
C SER A 14 -3.72 -34.69 31.50
N GLY A 15 -2.44 -34.59 31.12
CA GLY A 15 -1.41 -35.63 31.27
C GLY A 15 -0.19 -35.17 32.05
N ALA A 16 0.96 -35.82 31.79
CA ALA A 16 2.24 -35.53 32.46
C ALA A 16 2.59 -34.03 32.37
N ARG A 17 2.76 -33.40 33.54
CA ARG A 17 3.12 -31.98 33.64
C ARG A 17 4.63 -31.82 33.39
N PRO A 18 5.06 -31.09 32.36
CA PRO A 18 6.48 -30.92 32.09
C PRO A 18 7.13 -30.05 33.17
N THR A 19 8.34 -30.41 33.57
CA THR A 19 9.13 -29.64 34.55
C THR A 19 10.35 -29.05 33.87
N LEU A 20 10.56 -27.76 34.06
CA LEU A 20 11.68 -27.00 33.53
C LEU A 20 12.65 -26.62 34.63
N LEU A 21 13.95 -26.76 34.34
CA LEU A 21 15.01 -26.21 35.17
C LEU A 21 15.43 -24.85 34.58
N VAL A 22 15.19 -23.78 35.34
CA VAL A 22 15.42 -22.40 34.92
C VAL A 22 16.57 -21.81 35.74
N PRO A 23 17.81 -21.76 35.22
CA PRO A 23 18.89 -20.99 35.81
C PRO A 23 18.61 -19.50 35.65
N PHE A 24 18.46 -18.78 36.76
CA PHE A 24 18.13 -17.35 36.76
C PHE A 24 18.81 -16.60 37.91
N PRO A 25 19.07 -15.29 37.79
CA PRO A 25 19.55 -14.48 38.91
C PRO A 25 18.49 -14.30 40.01
N PRO A 26 18.80 -14.59 41.29
CA PRO A 26 17.87 -14.42 42.41
C PRO A 26 17.41 -12.97 42.62
N SER A 27 18.25 -12.00 42.25
CA SER A 27 18.01 -10.57 42.43
C SER A 27 17.18 -9.93 41.30
N ALA A 28 16.59 -10.72 40.39
CA ALA A 28 15.76 -10.20 39.30
C ALA A 28 14.26 -10.23 39.66
N LEU A 29 13.48 -9.42 38.95
CA LEU A 29 12.02 -9.40 39.08
C LEU A 29 11.39 -10.69 38.57
N VAL A 30 10.25 -11.04 39.17
CA VAL A 30 9.43 -12.17 38.75
C VAL A 30 8.91 -12.01 37.32
N THR A 31 8.58 -10.79 36.88
CA THR A 31 8.27 -10.49 35.46
C THR A 31 9.35 -11.00 34.50
N ALA A 32 10.61 -10.65 34.76
CA ALA A 32 11.73 -11.06 33.92
C ALA A 32 11.95 -12.58 33.93
N PHE A 33 11.66 -13.25 35.06
CA PHE A 33 11.69 -14.70 35.16
C PHE A 33 10.60 -15.36 34.30
N VAL A 34 9.40 -14.78 34.27
CA VAL A 34 8.27 -15.24 33.43
C VAL A 34 8.62 -15.10 31.94
N ASP A 35 9.26 -14.02 31.52
CA ASP A 35 9.70 -13.84 30.13
C ASP A 35 10.72 -14.90 29.70
N GLU A 36 11.70 -15.21 30.56
CA GLU A 36 12.66 -16.29 30.32
C GLU A 36 11.99 -17.67 30.30
N LEU A 37 10.95 -17.86 31.10
CA LEU A 37 10.15 -19.08 31.10
C LEU A 37 9.45 -19.28 29.74
N PHE A 38 8.81 -18.25 29.19
CA PHE A 38 8.20 -18.32 27.85
C PHE A 38 9.23 -18.66 26.75
N LYS A 39 10.43 -18.07 26.79
CA LYS A 39 11.51 -18.39 25.85
C LYS A 39 11.90 -19.86 25.89
N ARG A 40 11.97 -20.45 27.10
CA ARG A 40 12.34 -21.87 27.29
C ARG A 40 11.23 -22.82 26.87
N ILE A 41 9.98 -22.46 27.16
CA ILE A 41 8.79 -23.21 26.74
C ILE A 41 8.70 -23.27 25.22
N ALA A 42 8.93 -22.15 24.52
CA ALA A 42 8.96 -22.10 23.06
C ALA A 42 10.03 -23.05 22.48
N ARG A 43 11.23 -23.13 23.09
CA ARG A 43 12.28 -24.08 22.70
C ARG A 43 11.90 -25.55 22.89
N GLN A 44 10.94 -25.85 23.76
CA GLN A 44 10.41 -27.21 23.94
C GLN A 44 9.22 -27.53 23.02
N GLY A 45 8.82 -26.60 22.14
CA GLY A 45 7.72 -26.81 21.20
C GLY A 45 6.33 -26.81 21.86
N LEU A 46 6.21 -26.29 23.09
CA LEU A 46 4.92 -26.11 23.74
C LEU A 46 4.21 -24.88 23.17
N ALA A 47 2.93 -25.04 22.78
CA ALA A 47 2.11 -23.99 22.17
C ALA A 47 1.61 -22.93 23.19
N LEU A 48 2.52 -22.38 23.98
CA LEU A 48 2.26 -21.35 25.00
C LEU A 48 3.14 -20.14 24.67
N ALA A 49 2.50 -18.99 24.39
CA ALA A 49 3.19 -17.76 24.00
C ALA A 49 2.70 -16.56 24.83
N PRO A 50 3.52 -15.53 25.03
CA PRO A 50 3.10 -14.31 25.73
C PRO A 50 1.92 -13.60 25.05
N SER A 51 1.76 -13.76 23.73
CA SER A 51 0.64 -13.19 22.98
C SER A 51 -0.69 -13.89 23.24
N THR A 52 -0.68 -15.18 23.59
CA THR A 52 -1.87 -16.02 23.71
C THR A 52 -2.20 -16.43 25.14
N HIS A 53 -1.25 -16.34 26.08
CA HIS A 53 -1.41 -16.80 27.46
C HIS A 53 -0.90 -15.76 28.47
N ILE A 54 -1.50 -15.79 29.66
CA ILE A 54 -0.99 -15.14 30.87
C ILE A 54 -0.40 -16.25 31.74
N ALA A 55 0.83 -16.05 32.21
CA ALA A 55 1.50 -16.97 33.13
C ALA A 55 1.50 -16.36 34.53
N THR A 56 1.04 -17.11 35.53
CA THR A 56 1.17 -16.76 36.95
C THR A 56 2.06 -17.78 37.65
N LEU A 57 2.96 -17.32 38.52
CA LEU A 57 3.81 -18.19 39.32
C LEU A 57 3.21 -18.43 40.70
N HIS A 58 3.30 -19.68 41.15
CA HIS A 58 2.84 -20.11 42.45
C HIS A 58 3.94 -20.84 43.21
N VAL A 59 4.03 -20.62 44.52
CA VAL A 59 4.87 -21.38 45.46
C VAL A 59 3.99 -22.37 46.21
N ASP A 60 4.47 -23.61 46.31
CA ASP A 60 3.91 -24.71 47.11
C ASP A 60 2.45 -25.08 46.85
N ASN A 61 2.27 -26.29 46.29
CA ASN A 61 1.18 -27.18 46.60
C ASN A 61 1.51 -28.57 46.02
N GLU A 62 1.98 -29.49 46.88
CA GLU A 62 1.72 -30.91 46.63
C GLU A 62 0.24 -31.15 46.88
N GLU A 63 -0.39 -31.83 45.92
CA GLU A 63 -1.83 -31.98 45.74
C GLU A 63 -2.55 -32.45 47.01
N GLN A 64 -3.57 -31.71 47.44
CA GLN A 64 -4.74 -32.33 48.07
C GLN A 64 -5.73 -32.58 46.94
N GLU A 65 -5.74 -33.82 46.42
CA GLU A 65 -6.64 -34.30 45.37
C GLU A 65 -8.09 -34.32 45.87
N ASP A 66 -8.78 -33.17 45.83
CA ASP A 66 -10.24 -33.15 45.72
C ASP A 66 -10.59 -32.80 44.27
N ALA A 67 -11.17 -33.78 43.56
CA ALA A 67 -11.30 -33.86 42.11
C ALA A 67 -12.07 -32.71 41.42
N ASP A 68 -12.65 -31.77 42.18
CA ASP A 68 -13.42 -30.64 41.65
C ASP A 68 -12.87 -29.24 42.00
N HIS A 69 -11.80 -29.13 42.83
CA HIS A 69 -11.22 -27.84 43.20
C HIS A 69 -9.69 -27.88 43.26
N ILE A 70 -9.01 -27.42 42.20
CA ILE A 70 -7.59 -27.11 42.24
C ILE A 70 -7.40 -25.87 43.13
N THR A 71 -7.09 -26.07 44.41
CA THR A 71 -6.59 -25.00 45.29
C THR A 71 -5.24 -24.54 44.76
N ARG A 72 -5.21 -23.37 44.14
CA ARG A 72 -3.99 -22.72 43.64
C ARG A 72 -3.12 -22.30 44.84
N GLY A 73 -1.83 -22.65 44.82
CA GLY A 73 -0.84 -22.20 45.82
C GLY A 73 -0.68 -20.67 45.82
N ALA A 74 0.10 -20.14 46.77
CA ALA A 74 0.27 -18.69 46.92
C ALA A 74 0.85 -18.08 45.62
N ILE A 75 0.18 -17.07 45.07
CA ILE A 75 0.62 -16.36 43.86
C ILE A 75 1.74 -15.41 44.24
N ILE A 76 2.83 -15.44 43.47
CA ILE A 76 3.93 -14.49 43.59
C ILE A 76 3.61 -13.23 42.78
N ASP A 77 3.80 -12.05 43.38
CA ASP A 77 3.64 -10.77 42.66
C ASP A 77 4.72 -10.63 41.58
N THR A 78 4.35 -10.10 40.42
CA THR A 78 5.27 -9.94 39.29
C THR A 78 6.34 -8.87 39.55
N GLU A 79 6.06 -7.93 40.46
CA GLU A 79 6.98 -6.86 40.86
C GLU A 79 7.92 -7.25 42.01
N ASP A 80 7.77 -8.46 42.58
CA ASP A 80 8.68 -8.95 43.61
C ASP A 80 10.02 -9.40 43.03
N LEU A 81 11.06 -9.28 43.86
CA LEU A 81 12.35 -9.93 43.58
C LEU A 81 12.24 -11.42 43.87
N LEU A 82 12.73 -12.25 42.96
CA LEU A 82 12.58 -13.71 43.03
C LEU A 82 13.11 -14.31 44.34
N GLN A 83 14.24 -13.81 44.85
CA GLN A 83 14.84 -14.21 46.13
C GLN A 83 14.02 -13.88 47.38
N HIS A 84 13.09 -12.93 47.30
CA HIS A 84 12.22 -12.58 48.43
C HIS A 84 10.97 -13.45 48.46
N ALA A 85 10.60 -14.00 47.31
CA ALA A 85 9.40 -14.81 47.15
C ALA A 85 9.66 -16.32 47.13
N VAL A 86 10.89 -16.76 46.80
CA VAL A 86 11.20 -18.18 46.54
C VAL A 86 12.55 -18.57 47.10
N ASP A 87 12.59 -19.64 47.91
CA ASP A 87 13.81 -20.37 48.27
C ASP A 87 14.02 -21.54 47.28
N PRO A 88 14.96 -21.46 46.32
CA PRO A 88 15.14 -22.48 45.30
C PRO A 88 15.56 -23.86 45.86
N THR A 89 15.95 -23.94 47.14
CA THR A 89 16.33 -25.20 47.79
C THR A 89 15.17 -25.91 48.45
N LYS A 90 14.08 -25.20 48.75
CA LYS A 90 12.92 -25.73 49.49
C LYS A 90 11.64 -25.69 48.66
N ASP A 91 11.49 -24.66 47.84
CA ASP A 91 10.23 -24.33 47.20
C ASP A 91 10.14 -24.95 45.80
N LYS A 92 8.96 -25.50 45.49
CA LYS A 92 8.62 -25.92 44.12
C LYS A 92 7.77 -24.85 43.47
N LEU A 93 8.19 -24.39 42.29
CA LEU A 93 7.44 -23.42 41.51
C LEU A 93 6.46 -24.09 40.55
N TYR A 94 5.28 -23.51 40.44
CA TYR A 94 4.28 -23.88 39.45
C TYR A 94 3.95 -22.68 38.58
N ALA A 95 4.12 -22.82 37.27
CA ALA A 95 3.72 -21.82 36.30
C ALA A 95 2.37 -22.20 35.69
N VAL A 96 1.33 -21.47 36.07
CA VAL A 96 -0.03 -21.70 35.60
C VAL A 96 -0.29 -20.80 34.40
N PHE A 97 -0.56 -21.42 33.25
CA PHE A 97 -0.90 -20.72 32.03
C PHE A 97 -2.40 -20.69 31.88
N THR A 98 -2.96 -19.48 31.90
CA THR A 98 -4.32 -19.26 31.46
C THR A 98 -4.27 -18.71 30.05
N ALA A 99 -5.05 -19.27 29.12
CA ALA A 99 -5.27 -18.61 27.85
C ALA A 99 -5.70 -17.17 28.14
N LYS A 100 -5.05 -16.19 27.52
CA LYS A 100 -5.58 -14.84 27.49
C LYS A 100 -6.97 -15.03 26.92
N GLN A 101 -7.99 -14.83 27.75
CA GLN A 101 -9.30 -14.57 27.20
C GLN A 101 -9.03 -13.45 26.20
N GLY A 102 -9.31 -13.68 24.92
CA GLY A 102 -9.49 -12.56 24.02
C GLY A 102 -10.36 -11.52 24.74
N ALA A 103 -10.40 -10.27 24.37
CA ALA A 103 -11.03 -9.93 23.09
C ALA A 103 -12.43 -10.59 22.86
N SER A 104 -13.02 -11.27 23.86
CA SER A 104 -14.44 -11.47 24.09
C SER A 104 -14.86 -10.49 25.18
N SER A 105 -15.19 -9.29 24.72
CA SER A 105 -16.25 -8.44 25.26
C SER A 105 -16.57 -8.56 26.75
N GLN A 106 -15.86 -7.82 27.60
CA GLN A 106 -16.57 -6.99 28.57
C GLN A 106 -16.97 -5.69 27.89
N ILE A 107 -17.98 -5.78 27.03
CA ILE A 107 -18.77 -4.63 26.58
C ILE A 107 -20.15 -4.89 27.16
N SER A 108 -20.56 -4.04 28.11
CA SER A 108 -21.97 -3.91 28.50
C SER A 108 -22.81 -3.85 27.22
N PRO A 109 -23.87 -4.66 27.08
CA PRO A 109 -24.69 -4.62 25.89
C PRO A 109 -25.37 -3.25 25.83
N VAL A 110 -24.83 -2.37 25.00
CA VAL A 110 -25.66 -1.32 24.41
C VAL A 110 -26.59 -2.07 23.47
N THR A 111 -27.76 -2.36 23.99
CA THR A 111 -28.94 -2.86 23.29
C THR A 111 -29.18 -2.03 22.02
N THR A 112 -28.85 -2.61 20.87
CA THR A 112 -29.73 -2.58 19.70
C THR A 112 -29.41 -3.75 18.76
N ASN A 113 -30.48 -4.49 18.45
CA ASN A 113 -30.63 -5.53 17.41
C ASN A 113 -30.35 -6.99 17.83
N GLN A 114 -31.23 -7.51 18.68
CA GLN A 114 -31.71 -8.89 18.55
C GLN A 114 -32.61 -8.95 17.30
N ASP A 115 -32.13 -9.63 16.24
CA ASP A 115 -32.92 -10.40 15.24
C ASP A 115 -32.07 -10.79 14.01
N LEU A 116 -30.92 -11.44 14.22
CA LEU A 116 -30.09 -12.03 13.14
C LEU A 116 -29.78 -13.51 13.42
N ALA A 117 -30.78 -14.27 13.85
CA ALA A 117 -30.64 -15.71 14.01
C ALA A 117 -30.61 -16.39 12.62
N GLY A 118 -29.42 -16.48 12.02
CA GLY A 118 -29.17 -17.28 10.81
C GLY A 118 -28.29 -16.61 9.74
N GLU A 119 -27.99 -15.32 9.86
CA GLU A 119 -27.19 -14.63 8.85
C GLU A 119 -25.69 -14.72 9.16
N LYS A 120 -24.90 -15.17 8.18
CA LYS A 120 -23.43 -15.24 8.29
C LYS A 120 -22.90 -13.82 8.50
N THR A 121 -22.15 -13.60 9.57
CA THR A 121 -21.54 -12.29 9.88
C THR A 121 -20.05 -12.29 9.55
N ILE A 122 -19.52 -11.10 9.27
CA ILE A 122 -18.12 -10.83 9.01
C ILE A 122 -17.65 -9.80 10.04
N SER A 123 -16.59 -10.12 10.78
CA SER A 123 -15.93 -9.16 11.65
C SER A 123 -14.88 -8.39 10.85
N VAL A 124 -14.99 -7.07 10.83
CA VAL A 124 -14.11 -6.17 10.09
C VAL A 124 -13.35 -5.30 11.07
N ARG A 125 -12.02 -5.32 11.02
CA ARG A 125 -11.15 -4.40 11.74
C ARG A 125 -10.69 -3.30 10.79
N VAL A 126 -11.01 -2.07 11.13
CA VAL A 126 -10.66 -0.86 10.38
C VAL A 126 -9.29 -0.38 10.82
N VAL A 127 -8.33 -0.37 9.89
CA VAL A 127 -6.95 0.03 10.13
C VAL A 127 -6.62 1.27 9.31
N THR A 128 -6.40 2.40 9.98
CA THR A 128 -5.80 3.60 9.38
C THR A 128 -4.29 3.60 9.59
N PRO A 129 -3.51 4.38 8.81
CA PRO A 129 -2.08 4.59 9.06
C PRO A 129 -1.76 5.00 10.51
N ALA A 130 -2.60 5.85 11.13
CA ALA A 130 -2.42 6.24 12.53
C ALA A 130 -2.65 5.07 13.51
N THR A 131 -3.65 4.22 13.27
CA THR A 131 -3.87 3.01 14.11
C THR A 131 -2.77 1.96 13.91
N ALA A 132 -2.22 1.84 12.70
CA ALA A 132 -1.10 0.94 12.40
C ALA A 132 0.18 1.35 13.17
N GLN A 133 0.36 2.65 13.40
CA GLN A 133 1.42 3.19 14.26
C GLN A 133 1.09 3.15 15.77
N GLY A 134 -0.04 2.57 16.18
CA GLY A 134 -0.42 2.46 17.58
C GLY A 134 -0.92 3.76 18.22
N LYS A 135 -1.13 4.84 17.45
CA LYS A 135 -1.65 6.12 17.98
C LYS A 135 -3.11 6.03 18.42
N ARG A 136 -3.86 5.05 17.89
CA ARG A 136 -5.28 4.81 18.16
C ARG A 136 -5.58 3.31 18.11
N THR A 137 -6.60 2.88 18.84
CA THR A 137 -7.12 1.52 18.75
C THR A 137 -7.89 1.33 17.44
N PRO A 138 -7.66 0.22 16.69
CA PRO A 138 -8.47 -0.12 15.53
C PRO A 138 -9.95 -0.27 15.89
N VAL A 139 -10.83 0.15 14.98
CA VAL A 139 -12.29 0.00 15.16
C VAL A 139 -12.71 -1.38 14.68
N LEU A 140 -13.45 -2.13 15.51
CA LEU A 140 -14.04 -3.41 15.13
C LEU A 140 -15.53 -3.23 14.79
N ILE A 141 -15.97 -3.81 13.67
CA ILE A 141 -17.33 -3.70 13.15
C ILE A 141 -17.82 -5.11 12.82
N LEU A 142 -19.02 -5.46 13.26
CA LEU A 142 -19.67 -6.71 12.87
C LEU A 142 -20.73 -6.41 11.81
N LEU A 143 -20.62 -7.04 10.64
CA LEU A 143 -21.49 -6.80 9.50
C LEU A 143 -22.13 -8.11 9.01
N PRO A 144 -23.41 -8.11 8.60
CA PRO A 144 -23.97 -9.21 7.84
C PRO A 144 -23.21 -9.41 6.51
N ALA A 145 -23.02 -10.65 6.07
CA ALA A 145 -22.31 -10.94 4.82
C ALA A 145 -23.04 -10.42 3.57
N SER A 146 -24.35 -10.17 3.68
CA SER A 146 -25.20 -9.51 2.67
C SER A 146 -24.95 -8.01 2.53
N THR A 147 -24.23 -7.38 3.46
CA THR A 147 -23.86 -5.97 3.41
C THR A 147 -23.12 -5.70 2.10
N THR A 148 -23.40 -4.59 1.42
CA THR A 148 -22.67 -4.23 0.20
C THR A 148 -21.34 -3.56 0.52
N VAL A 149 -20.40 -3.58 -0.42
CA VAL A 149 -19.13 -2.84 -0.30
C VAL A 149 -19.40 -1.34 -0.09
N LYS A 150 -20.44 -0.79 -0.73
CA LYS A 150 -20.89 0.59 -0.50
C LYS A 150 -21.31 0.83 0.95
N GLN A 151 -22.13 -0.05 1.51
CA GLN A 151 -22.57 0.07 2.91
C GLN A 151 -21.39 -0.07 3.87
N LEU A 152 -20.45 -0.98 3.61
CA LEU A 152 -19.19 -1.06 4.37
C LEU A 152 -18.46 0.29 4.34
N HIS A 153 -18.33 0.92 3.17
CA HIS A 153 -17.71 2.24 3.01
C HIS A 153 -18.41 3.32 3.83
N GLU A 154 -19.73 3.42 3.73
CA GLU A 154 -20.54 4.39 4.48
C GLU A 154 -20.42 4.18 6.00
N ILE A 155 -20.43 2.93 6.46
CA ILE A 155 -20.29 2.59 7.89
C ILE A 155 -18.88 2.93 8.38
N VAL A 156 -17.84 2.61 7.61
CA VAL A 156 -16.45 2.94 7.94
C VAL A 156 -16.28 4.46 8.03
N ALA A 157 -16.79 5.21 7.04
CA ALA A 157 -16.75 6.67 7.04
C ALA A 157 -17.44 7.25 8.29
N GLN A 158 -18.63 6.74 8.64
CA GLN A 158 -19.35 7.14 9.84
C GLN A 158 -18.55 6.86 11.12
N LYS A 159 -17.91 5.69 11.22
CA LYS A 159 -17.11 5.31 12.40
C LYS A 159 -15.83 6.13 12.55
N LEU A 160 -15.25 6.58 11.43
CA LEU A 160 -14.07 7.44 11.42
C LEU A 160 -14.41 8.93 11.55
N GLY A 161 -15.69 9.31 11.40
CA GLY A 161 -16.12 10.71 11.39
C GLY A 161 -15.72 11.46 10.12
N THR A 162 -15.52 10.74 9.01
CA THR A 162 -15.11 11.29 7.72
C THR A 162 -16.27 11.31 6.73
N SER A 163 -16.09 12.00 5.60
CA SER A 163 -17.10 11.98 4.53
C SER A 163 -17.13 10.60 3.85
N ALA A 164 -18.34 10.05 3.64
CA ALA A 164 -18.55 8.85 2.81
C ALA A 164 -18.44 9.14 1.31
N THR A 165 -17.77 10.23 0.92
CA THR A 165 -17.58 10.57 -0.49
C THR A 165 -16.61 9.56 -1.11
N PHE A 166 -17.03 8.95 -2.21
CA PHE A 166 -16.20 8.10 -3.05
C PHE A 166 -16.14 8.65 -4.48
N THR A 167 -15.14 8.22 -5.24
CA THR A 167 -14.98 8.64 -6.63
C THR A 167 -16.03 7.92 -7.50
N ASN A 168 -17.23 8.50 -7.63
CA ASN A 168 -18.31 7.99 -8.50
C ASN A 168 -17.97 8.03 -10.00
N LYS A 169 -16.75 8.44 -10.38
CA LYS A 169 -16.38 8.78 -11.76
C LYS A 169 -15.62 7.64 -12.47
N ASP A 170 -15.49 6.46 -11.88
CA ASP A 170 -14.68 5.38 -12.44
C ASP A 170 -15.41 4.54 -13.51
N ASP A 171 -16.65 4.89 -13.84
CA ASP A 171 -17.37 4.46 -15.06
C ASP A 171 -16.67 4.89 -16.37
N LEU A 172 -15.51 5.54 -16.29
CA LEU A 172 -14.79 6.08 -17.43
C LEU A 172 -13.75 5.13 -18.04
N ASN A 173 -13.62 3.90 -17.55
CA ASN A 173 -12.60 2.95 -18.04
C ASN A 173 -13.17 1.64 -18.64
N HIS A 174 -14.39 1.62 -19.17
CA HIS A 174 -14.96 0.45 -19.85
C HIS A 174 -14.98 0.58 -21.38
N CYS A 175 -14.68 -0.52 -22.07
CA CYS A 175 -14.78 -0.66 -23.52
C CYS A 175 -15.50 -1.97 -23.84
N ASN A 176 -16.68 -1.86 -24.45
CA ASN A 176 -17.57 -2.99 -24.75
C ASN A 176 -17.54 -3.41 -26.23
N CYS A 177 -16.72 -2.76 -27.07
CA CYS A 177 -16.71 -2.99 -28.52
C CYS A 177 -16.31 -4.42 -28.90
N ALA A 178 -15.33 -5.00 -28.21
CA ALA A 178 -14.87 -6.36 -28.52
C ALA A 178 -15.96 -7.39 -28.20
N LEU A 179 -16.59 -7.29 -27.03
CA LEU A 179 -17.71 -8.15 -26.62
C LEU A 179 -18.90 -7.98 -27.57
N ALA A 180 -19.29 -6.74 -27.87
CA ALA A 180 -20.41 -6.47 -28.79
C ALA A 180 -20.17 -7.03 -30.20
N ARG A 181 -18.94 -6.99 -30.71
CA ARG A 181 -18.61 -7.63 -32.01
C ARG A 181 -18.79 -9.14 -31.96
N GLN A 182 -18.38 -9.80 -30.87
CA GLN A 182 -18.55 -11.25 -30.73
C GLN A 182 -20.04 -11.63 -30.67
N LEU A 183 -20.85 -10.82 -30.01
CA LEU A 183 -22.30 -11.03 -29.94
C LEU A 183 -23.02 -10.71 -31.25
N ALA A 184 -22.46 -9.85 -32.10
CA ALA A 184 -23.07 -9.40 -33.35
C ALA A 184 -23.20 -10.51 -34.41
N ASP A 185 -22.44 -11.59 -34.27
CA ASP A 185 -22.52 -12.76 -35.15
C ASP A 185 -23.78 -13.60 -34.89
N ALA A 186 -24.38 -13.51 -33.70
CA ALA A 186 -25.63 -14.20 -33.38
C ALA A 186 -26.83 -13.57 -34.10
N ASP A 187 -27.87 -14.36 -34.40
CA ASP A 187 -29.11 -13.85 -34.96
C ASP A 187 -29.87 -12.98 -33.95
N SER A 188 -30.44 -11.86 -34.43
CA SER A 188 -31.26 -10.95 -33.63
C SER A 188 -32.56 -10.60 -34.37
N PRO A 189 -33.72 -10.61 -33.68
CA PRO A 189 -34.99 -10.22 -34.29
C PRO A 189 -35.02 -8.71 -34.54
N PRO A 190 -35.79 -8.23 -35.54
CA PRO A 190 -35.90 -6.80 -35.84
C PRO A 190 -36.55 -5.96 -34.73
N THR A 191 -37.22 -6.61 -33.78
CA THR A 191 -37.96 -5.99 -32.67
C THR A 191 -37.19 -5.92 -31.35
N GLN A 192 -35.96 -6.43 -31.28
CA GLN A 192 -35.14 -6.36 -30.07
C GLN A 192 -33.69 -6.11 -30.44
N TYR A 193 -32.98 -5.29 -29.68
CA TYR A 193 -31.54 -5.11 -29.84
C TYR A 193 -30.79 -5.58 -28.60
N THR A 194 -29.52 -5.94 -28.78
CA THR A 194 -28.64 -6.29 -27.66
C THR A 194 -27.82 -5.06 -27.31
N LEU A 195 -27.89 -4.63 -26.06
CA LEU A 195 -27.13 -3.52 -25.51
C LEU A 195 -26.01 -4.08 -24.62
N VAL A 196 -24.77 -3.73 -24.94
CA VAL A 196 -23.59 -3.99 -24.10
C VAL A 196 -23.15 -2.68 -23.47
N HIS A 197 -23.34 -2.53 -22.17
CA HIS A 197 -23.06 -1.30 -21.44
C HIS A 197 -22.44 -1.57 -20.06
N GLY A 198 -22.10 -0.50 -19.33
CA GLY A 198 -21.32 -0.61 -18.09
C GLY A 198 -20.04 -1.41 -18.31
N LYS A 199 -19.65 -2.21 -17.31
CA LYS A 199 -18.57 -3.19 -17.44
C LYS A 199 -19.15 -4.53 -17.90
N SER A 200 -19.15 -4.76 -19.21
CA SER A 200 -19.56 -6.05 -19.82
C SER A 200 -20.99 -6.51 -19.54
N LYS A 201 -21.89 -5.61 -19.12
CA LYS A 201 -23.30 -5.93 -18.89
C LYS A 201 -24.01 -6.07 -20.23
N VAL A 202 -24.73 -7.17 -20.42
CA VAL A 202 -25.48 -7.46 -21.65
C VAL A 202 -26.96 -7.51 -21.36
N GLU A 203 -27.73 -6.68 -22.04
CA GLU A 203 -29.18 -6.61 -21.92
C GLU A 203 -29.83 -6.75 -23.29
N ARG A 204 -31.01 -7.39 -23.35
CA ARG A 204 -31.86 -7.41 -24.54
C ARG A 204 -33.01 -6.46 -24.33
N ILE A 205 -33.13 -5.47 -25.20
CA ILE A 205 -34.12 -4.39 -25.06
C ILE A 205 -35.08 -4.46 -26.24
N GLU A 206 -36.37 -4.37 -25.93
CA GLU A 206 -37.42 -4.31 -26.95
C GLU A 206 -37.38 -2.96 -27.67
N LEU A 207 -37.42 -3.03 -29.00
CA LEU A 207 -37.53 -1.89 -29.89
C LEU A 207 -39.01 -1.79 -30.30
N GLY A 208 -39.64 -0.65 -30.04
CA GLY A 208 -41.04 -0.43 -30.41
C GLY A 208 -41.26 -0.69 -31.90
N SER A 209 -42.44 -1.21 -32.28
CA SER A 209 -42.73 -1.56 -33.68
C SER A 209 -42.68 -0.37 -34.65
N GLN A 210 -42.81 0.86 -34.14
CA GLN A 210 -42.62 2.11 -34.90
C GLN A 210 -41.19 2.67 -34.82
N ASP A 211 -40.35 2.14 -33.94
CA ASP A 211 -39.01 2.62 -33.61
C ASP A 211 -37.90 1.77 -34.25
N GLY A 212 -38.24 0.93 -35.24
CA GLY A 212 -37.35 0.05 -36.01
C GLY A 212 -36.26 0.75 -36.83
N THR A 213 -35.95 2.01 -36.52
CA THR A 213 -35.01 2.88 -37.21
C THR A 213 -33.78 3.20 -36.38
N GLU A 214 -32.73 3.75 -37.00
CA GLU A 214 -31.53 4.18 -36.28
C GLU A 214 -31.84 5.27 -35.24
N ASP A 215 -32.75 6.20 -35.57
CA ASP A 215 -33.16 7.26 -34.64
C ASP A 215 -34.00 6.71 -33.50
N GLY A 216 -34.90 5.76 -33.78
CA GLY A 216 -35.68 5.04 -32.76
C GLY A 216 -34.77 4.24 -31.81
N LEU A 217 -33.75 3.57 -32.33
CA LEU A 217 -32.72 2.91 -31.53
C LEU A 217 -31.97 3.89 -30.62
N LYS A 218 -31.48 5.02 -31.16
CA LYS A 218 -30.81 6.06 -30.36
C LYS A 218 -31.72 6.63 -29.28
N ALA A 219 -33.00 6.86 -29.59
CA ALA A 219 -33.99 7.34 -28.63
C ALA A 219 -34.24 6.31 -27.52
N SER A 220 -34.39 5.03 -27.86
CA SER A 220 -34.54 3.92 -26.91
C SER A 220 -33.35 3.83 -25.95
N ILE A 221 -32.12 3.87 -26.48
CA ILE A 221 -30.89 3.82 -25.66
C ILE A 221 -30.80 5.02 -24.71
N ARG A 222 -31.11 6.23 -25.20
CA ARG A 222 -31.15 7.44 -24.37
C ARG A 222 -32.19 7.33 -23.26
N GLY A 223 -33.36 6.76 -23.56
CA GLY A 223 -34.40 6.50 -22.57
C GLY A 223 -33.95 5.50 -21.50
N HIS A 224 -33.16 4.49 -21.89
CA HIS A 224 -32.72 3.41 -21.01
C HIS A 224 -31.52 3.78 -20.11
N ILE A 225 -30.48 4.41 -20.68
CA ILE A 225 -29.23 4.75 -19.96
C ILE A 225 -29.30 6.16 -19.34
N GLY A 226 -30.21 7.01 -19.81
CA GLY A 226 -30.41 8.37 -19.32
C GLY A 226 -29.51 9.43 -19.98
N GLN A 227 -29.69 10.70 -19.57
CA GLN A 227 -29.04 11.86 -20.18
C GLN A 227 -27.52 11.94 -19.97
N TYR A 228 -26.98 11.26 -18.94
CA TYR A 228 -25.53 11.25 -18.64
C TYR A 228 -24.68 10.61 -19.76
N PHE A 229 -25.32 9.79 -20.60
CA PHE A 229 -24.72 9.12 -21.76
C PHE A 229 -24.00 10.08 -22.73
N GLU A 230 -24.62 11.22 -23.08
CA GLU A 230 -24.13 12.05 -24.19
C GLU A 230 -22.81 12.77 -23.87
N ALA A 231 -22.56 13.08 -22.60
CA ALA A 231 -21.35 13.78 -22.19
C ALA A 231 -20.12 12.86 -22.24
N ASN A 232 -20.24 11.62 -21.75
CA ASN A 232 -19.07 10.80 -21.40
C ASN A 232 -18.98 9.45 -22.11
N GLN A 233 -20.03 9.02 -22.82
CA GLN A 233 -20.06 7.71 -23.46
C GLN A 233 -20.04 7.80 -24.99
N LYS A 234 -19.48 6.77 -25.62
CA LYS A 234 -19.44 6.57 -27.07
C LYS A 234 -20.25 5.32 -27.41
N MET A 235 -21.15 5.47 -28.35
CA MET A 235 -21.95 4.38 -28.90
C MET A 235 -21.30 3.84 -30.17
N ASN A 236 -21.24 2.52 -30.32
CA ASN A 236 -20.85 1.86 -31.55
C ASN A 236 -21.84 0.72 -31.83
N CYS A 237 -22.30 0.59 -33.07
CA CYS A 237 -23.25 -0.43 -33.49
C CYS A 237 -22.56 -1.48 -34.36
N PHE A 238 -22.86 -2.76 -34.14
CA PHE A 238 -22.23 -3.88 -34.84
C PHE A 238 -23.30 -4.85 -35.38
N GLY A 239 -23.09 -5.40 -36.58
CA GLY A 239 -23.91 -6.49 -37.14
C GLY A 239 -25.35 -6.13 -37.56
N GLY A 240 -25.73 -4.86 -37.55
CA GLY A 240 -27.04 -4.43 -38.03
C GLY A 240 -27.19 -4.60 -39.55
N GLN A 241 -28.37 -5.04 -40.00
CA GLN A 241 -28.71 -5.16 -41.42
C GLN A 241 -30.05 -4.48 -41.68
N PHE A 242 -30.11 -3.66 -42.73
CA PHE A 242 -31.34 -2.99 -43.17
C PHE A 242 -32.09 -3.83 -44.20
N HIS A 243 -33.39 -3.59 -44.34
CA HIS A 243 -34.16 -4.15 -45.46
C HIS A 243 -33.66 -3.57 -46.80
N ALA A 244 -33.54 -4.40 -47.84
CA ALA A 244 -33.07 -3.96 -49.17
C ALA A 244 -33.91 -2.80 -49.75
N ASN A 245 -35.17 -2.71 -49.36
CA ASN A 245 -36.13 -1.72 -49.87
C ASN A 245 -36.31 -0.51 -48.92
N SER A 246 -35.60 -0.48 -47.78
CA SER A 246 -35.73 0.58 -46.79
C SER A 246 -34.39 0.79 -46.09
N SER A 247 -33.78 1.95 -46.32
CA SER A 247 -32.56 2.37 -45.61
C SER A 247 -32.80 2.72 -44.14
N THR A 248 -34.06 2.70 -43.69
CA THR A 248 -34.45 3.15 -42.36
C THR A 248 -34.87 2.01 -41.45
N SER A 249 -35.30 0.85 -41.95
CA SER A 249 -35.79 -0.25 -41.11
C SER A 249 -34.81 -1.42 -41.01
N TYR A 250 -34.56 -1.88 -39.78
CA TYR A 250 -33.69 -3.03 -39.53
C TYR A 250 -34.37 -4.35 -39.89
N LYS A 251 -33.71 -5.15 -40.73
CA LYS A 251 -33.98 -6.60 -40.88
C LYS A 251 -33.38 -7.38 -39.69
N LYS A 252 -32.18 -6.97 -39.28
CA LYS A 252 -31.44 -7.46 -38.11
C LYS A 252 -30.99 -6.24 -37.33
N THR A 253 -31.43 -6.10 -36.09
CA THR A 253 -31.00 -5.01 -35.21
C THR A 253 -29.52 -5.16 -34.85
N PRO A 254 -28.78 -4.05 -34.68
CA PRO A 254 -27.38 -4.13 -34.29
C PRO A 254 -27.23 -4.54 -32.82
N VAL A 255 -26.07 -5.10 -32.50
CA VAL A 255 -25.56 -5.11 -31.13
C VAL A 255 -24.89 -3.76 -30.85
N VAL A 256 -25.32 -3.09 -29.79
CA VAL A 256 -24.89 -1.76 -29.44
C VAL A 256 -23.89 -1.82 -28.31
N ALA A 257 -22.67 -1.35 -28.53
CA ALA A 257 -21.68 -1.13 -27.48
C ALA A 257 -21.73 0.31 -26.99
N VAL A 258 -21.92 0.49 -25.69
CA VAL A 258 -21.76 1.76 -24.99
C VAL A 258 -20.46 1.69 -24.21
N CYS A 259 -19.54 2.60 -24.54
CA CYS A 259 -18.18 2.60 -24.00
C CYS A 259 -17.86 3.98 -23.42
N SER A 260 -16.87 4.08 -22.54
CA SER A 260 -16.32 5.38 -22.17
C SER A 260 -15.66 6.07 -23.36
N LYS A 261 -15.92 7.37 -23.58
CA LYS A 261 -15.24 8.17 -24.61
C LYS A 261 -13.72 8.15 -24.42
N LEU A 262 -13.22 8.18 -23.17
CA LEU A 262 -11.78 8.21 -22.89
C LEU A 262 -11.05 6.97 -23.43
N ARG A 263 -11.72 5.82 -23.49
CA ARG A 263 -11.16 4.59 -24.07
C ARG A 263 -10.98 4.65 -25.58
N HIS A 264 -11.73 5.52 -26.25
CA HIS A 264 -11.65 5.72 -27.70
C HIS A 264 -10.79 6.91 -28.11
N VAL A 265 -10.27 7.68 -27.16
CA VAL A 265 -9.25 8.69 -27.41
C VAL A 265 -7.88 8.02 -27.22
N PRO A 266 -7.03 7.97 -28.27
CA PRO A 266 -5.67 7.45 -28.14
C PRO A 266 -4.96 8.12 -26.98
N ALA A 267 -4.20 7.38 -26.17
CA ALA A 267 -3.59 7.91 -24.96
C ALA A 267 -2.83 9.23 -25.21
N HIS A 268 -2.19 9.38 -26.39
CA HIS A 268 -1.44 10.56 -26.80
C HIS A 268 -2.27 11.79 -27.19
N ALA A 269 -3.54 11.59 -27.54
CA ALA A 269 -4.48 12.65 -27.89
C ALA A 269 -5.35 13.07 -26.70
N ARG A 270 -5.23 12.41 -25.54
CA ARG A 270 -5.98 12.78 -24.34
C ARG A 270 -5.37 14.07 -23.77
N THR A 271 -6.13 15.15 -23.81
CA THR A 271 -5.72 16.43 -23.24
C THR A 271 -5.79 16.34 -21.72
N VAL A 272 -4.65 16.56 -21.05
CA VAL A 272 -4.63 16.80 -19.61
C VAL A 272 -5.38 18.13 -19.42
N GLY A 273 -6.42 18.13 -18.59
CA GLY A 273 -7.06 19.39 -18.21
C GLY A 273 -5.99 20.37 -17.71
N SER A 274 -6.13 21.65 -18.04
CA SER A 274 -5.19 22.69 -17.61
C SER A 274 -4.95 22.56 -16.09
N GLU A 275 -3.73 22.19 -15.69
CA GLU A 275 -3.33 22.06 -14.27
C GLU A 275 -3.48 23.40 -13.51
N ASN A 276 -3.64 24.51 -14.23
CA ASN A 276 -3.64 25.87 -13.69
C ASN A 276 -5.01 26.41 -13.22
N GLU A 277 -6.13 25.67 -13.40
CA GLU A 277 -7.47 26.17 -13.04
C GLU A 277 -8.03 25.57 -11.73
N GLN A 278 -7.16 25.01 -10.89
CA GLN A 278 -7.58 24.42 -9.62
C GLN A 278 -7.45 25.47 -8.50
N THR A 279 -8.53 26.19 -8.22
CA THR A 279 -8.60 27.01 -7.00
C THR A 279 -8.69 26.10 -5.78
N ASP A 280 -7.94 26.41 -4.72
CA ASP A 280 -7.87 25.62 -3.47
C ASP A 280 -9.23 25.42 -2.75
N ALA A 281 -10.28 26.13 -3.18
CA ALA A 281 -11.53 26.30 -2.44
C ALA A 281 -12.46 25.07 -2.42
N SER A 282 -12.18 23.96 -3.13
CA SER A 282 -12.96 22.73 -2.94
C SER A 282 -12.17 21.44 -3.23
N ARG A 283 -11.13 21.14 -2.45
CA ARG A 283 -10.57 19.78 -2.42
C ARG A 283 -11.60 18.87 -1.73
N ALA A 284 -12.22 17.96 -2.48
CA ALA A 284 -13.12 16.98 -1.90
C ALA A 284 -12.27 15.86 -1.29
N HIS A 285 -12.52 15.52 -0.02
CA HIS A 285 -11.90 14.36 0.60
C HIS A 285 -12.67 13.10 0.22
N VAL A 286 -11.95 12.08 -0.20
CA VAL A 286 -12.45 10.80 -0.65
C VAL A 286 -11.90 9.73 0.27
N LEU A 287 -12.77 8.88 0.80
CA LEU A 287 -12.33 7.73 1.58
C LEU A 287 -11.99 6.59 0.63
N ASP A 288 -10.77 6.08 0.71
CA ASP A 288 -10.32 4.91 -0.04
C ASP A 288 -10.22 3.70 0.92
N LEU A 289 -10.74 2.56 0.48
CA LEU A 289 -10.64 1.29 1.19
C LEU A 289 -9.66 0.36 0.48
N HIS A 290 -8.91 -0.42 1.23
CA HIS A 290 -8.04 -1.45 0.73
C HIS A 290 -8.18 -2.74 1.54
N THR A 291 -8.00 -3.87 0.88
CA THR A 291 -7.59 -5.10 1.57
C THR A 291 -6.06 -5.13 1.65
N LYS A 292 -5.51 -6.13 2.35
CA LYS A 292 -4.06 -6.40 2.28
C LYS A 292 -3.60 -6.64 0.83
N GLU A 293 -4.45 -7.26 0.01
CA GLU A 293 -4.11 -7.70 -1.34
C GLU A 293 -4.14 -6.54 -2.33
N ILE A 294 -5.24 -5.76 -2.38
CA ILE A 294 -5.52 -4.75 -3.42
C ILE A 294 -6.37 -3.57 -2.89
N PRO A 295 -6.39 -2.41 -3.58
CA PRO A 295 -7.42 -1.39 -3.37
C PRO A 295 -8.81 -1.93 -3.71
N ILE A 296 -9.83 -1.52 -2.95
CA ILE A 296 -11.24 -1.83 -3.25
C ILE A 296 -11.77 -0.73 -4.17
N HIS A 297 -12.05 -1.10 -5.41
CA HIS A 297 -12.47 -0.17 -6.45
C HIS A 297 -13.95 0.20 -6.29
N SER A 298 -14.30 1.47 -6.55
CA SER A 298 -15.66 2.01 -6.42
C SER A 298 -16.69 1.25 -7.27
N GLY A 299 -16.29 0.77 -8.45
CA GLY A 299 -17.10 -0.11 -9.30
C GLY A 299 -17.54 -1.44 -8.68
N SER A 300 -16.99 -1.84 -7.53
CA SER A 300 -17.41 -3.04 -6.77
C SER A 300 -18.50 -2.77 -5.73
N HIS A 301 -18.97 -1.53 -5.60
CA HIS A 301 -19.86 -1.07 -4.54
C HIS A 301 -21.18 -1.83 -4.40
N GLU A 302 -21.72 -2.34 -5.50
CA GLU A 302 -22.96 -3.12 -5.51
C GLU A 302 -22.77 -4.58 -5.10
N ALA A 303 -21.53 -5.08 -5.04
CA ALA A 303 -21.25 -6.43 -4.57
C ALA A 303 -21.46 -6.53 -3.05
N THR A 304 -22.05 -7.63 -2.62
CA THR A 304 -22.09 -7.99 -1.18
C THR A 304 -20.71 -8.41 -0.68
N LEU A 305 -20.46 -8.32 0.62
CA LEU A 305 -19.17 -8.73 1.22
C LEU A 305 -18.89 -10.22 0.96
N GLU A 306 -19.94 -11.05 0.91
CA GLU A 306 -19.84 -12.46 0.53
C GLU A 306 -19.44 -12.64 -0.94
N GLN A 307 -20.11 -11.96 -1.88
CA GLN A 307 -19.76 -12.03 -3.30
C GLN A 307 -18.34 -11.53 -3.55
N ALA A 308 -17.93 -10.47 -2.85
CA ALA A 308 -16.59 -9.92 -2.86
C ALA A 308 -15.54 -10.84 -2.24
N GLY A 309 -15.93 -11.97 -1.62
CA GLY A 309 -15.01 -12.93 -1.03
C GLY A 309 -14.22 -12.39 0.17
N LEU A 310 -14.69 -11.32 0.83
CA LEU A 310 -13.93 -10.68 1.90
C LEU A 310 -13.74 -11.59 3.12
N SER A 311 -14.70 -12.47 3.40
CA SER A 311 -14.56 -13.46 4.49
C SER A 311 -13.41 -14.42 4.29
N GLU A 312 -12.95 -14.63 3.04
CA GLU A 312 -11.81 -15.51 2.72
C GLU A 312 -10.47 -14.87 3.15
N LEU A 313 -10.46 -13.55 3.41
CA LEU A 313 -9.29 -12.82 3.89
C LEU A 313 -9.20 -12.77 5.42
N ALA A 314 -10.16 -13.36 6.12
CA ALA A 314 -10.22 -13.30 7.57
C ALA A 314 -9.06 -14.09 8.20
N VAL A 315 -8.32 -13.44 9.09
CA VAL A 315 -7.35 -14.09 9.98
C VAL A 315 -7.99 -14.14 11.36
N ASP A 316 -8.08 -15.34 11.94
CA ASP A 316 -8.78 -15.56 13.21
C ASP A 316 -10.23 -15.02 13.22
N GLY A 317 -10.91 -15.10 12.07
CA GLY A 317 -12.28 -14.64 11.89
C GLY A 317 -12.44 -13.12 11.70
N VAL A 318 -11.34 -12.36 11.62
CA VAL A 318 -11.36 -10.90 11.43
C VAL A 318 -10.72 -10.51 10.11
N VAL A 319 -11.42 -9.70 9.32
CA VAL A 319 -10.94 -9.13 8.06
C VAL A 319 -10.37 -7.73 8.32
N ASP A 320 -9.14 -7.50 7.92
CA ASP A 320 -8.54 -6.16 7.97
C ASP A 320 -8.92 -5.35 6.72
N ILE A 321 -9.56 -4.21 6.96
CA ILE A 321 -9.84 -3.21 5.94
C ILE A 321 -9.00 -1.97 6.27
N PHE A 322 -8.06 -1.68 5.37
CA PHE A 322 -7.15 -0.55 5.48
C PHE A 322 -7.78 0.69 4.85
N VAL A 323 -7.67 1.83 5.51
CA VAL A 323 -8.44 3.02 5.16
C VAL A 323 -7.58 4.26 5.09
N VAL A 324 -7.80 5.07 4.05
CA VAL A 324 -7.04 6.29 3.75
C VAL A 324 -8.01 7.39 3.33
N GLU A 325 -7.85 8.61 3.85
CA GLU A 325 -8.64 9.78 3.43
C GLU A 325 -7.86 10.63 2.44
N ARG A 326 -8.13 10.46 1.16
CA ARG A 326 -7.37 11.10 0.09
C ARG A 326 -8.02 12.40 -0.36
N ALA A 327 -7.23 13.47 -0.49
CA ALA A 327 -7.70 14.68 -1.18
C ALA A 327 -7.87 14.40 -2.69
N SER A 328 -8.98 14.85 -3.26
CA SER A 328 -9.32 14.67 -4.67
C SER A 328 -9.59 16.02 -5.33
N SER A 329 -9.03 16.19 -6.53
CA SER A 329 -9.23 17.35 -7.39
C SER A 329 -10.62 17.37 -8.03
N GLY A 330 -11.40 16.29 -7.90
CA GLY A 330 -12.71 16.11 -8.53
C GLY A 330 -12.66 15.97 -10.06
N THR A 331 -11.55 16.35 -10.70
CA THR A 331 -11.28 16.19 -12.13
C THR A 331 -10.52 14.91 -12.39
N VAL A 332 -10.89 14.21 -13.46
CA VAL A 332 -10.16 13.03 -13.93
C VAL A 332 -8.86 13.52 -14.55
N THR A 333 -7.81 13.56 -13.76
CA THR A 333 -6.46 13.75 -14.28
C THR A 333 -6.05 12.46 -14.97
N LEU A 334 -5.66 12.57 -16.23
CA LEU A 334 -5.09 11.45 -16.96
C LEU A 334 -3.87 10.94 -16.19
N PRO A 335 -3.61 9.62 -16.23
CA PRO A 335 -2.44 9.07 -15.58
C PRO A 335 -1.20 9.85 -16.06
N PRO A 336 -0.40 10.37 -15.12
CA PRO A 336 0.70 11.25 -15.43
C PRO A 336 1.69 10.49 -16.36
N ARG A 337 2.22 11.20 -17.37
CA ARG A 337 3.08 10.62 -18.41
C ARG A 337 4.57 10.76 -18.09
N GLY A 338 5.27 9.64 -18.06
CA GLY A 338 6.71 9.57 -17.82
C GLY A 338 7.05 9.51 -16.33
N ARG A 339 8.24 9.02 -16.00
CA ARG A 339 8.64 8.71 -14.62
C ARG A 339 8.51 9.89 -13.65
N ASP A 340 8.90 11.09 -14.09
CA ASP A 340 8.85 12.33 -13.29
C ASP A 340 7.43 12.72 -12.90
N SER A 341 6.48 12.45 -13.78
CA SER A 341 5.10 12.85 -13.59
C SER A 341 4.42 12.09 -12.42
N ILE A 342 4.89 10.89 -12.08
CA ILE A 342 4.44 10.11 -10.91
C ILE A 342 4.71 10.89 -9.61
N PHE A 343 5.84 11.59 -9.55
CA PHE A 343 6.33 12.30 -8.36
C PHE A 343 5.97 13.78 -8.38
N ARG A 344 5.00 14.19 -9.20
CA ARG A 344 4.45 15.56 -9.21
C ARG A 344 3.56 15.77 -7.99
N SER A 345 3.57 16.99 -7.48
CA SER A 345 2.64 17.39 -6.42
C SER A 345 1.22 17.33 -6.93
N HIS A 346 0.43 16.44 -6.34
CA HIS A 346 -0.98 16.24 -6.62
C HIS A 346 -1.73 15.95 -5.33
N PRO A 347 -3.05 16.22 -5.25
CA PRO A 347 -3.84 16.00 -4.03
C PRO A 347 -3.74 14.57 -3.46
N HIS A 348 -3.50 13.56 -4.31
CA HIS A 348 -3.36 12.18 -3.84
C HIS A 348 -2.07 11.88 -3.09
N TRP A 349 -1.07 12.77 -3.11
CA TRP A 349 0.13 12.66 -2.29
C TRP A 349 -0.02 13.37 -0.93
N GLU A 350 -1.08 14.15 -0.75
CA GLU A 350 -1.30 14.95 0.44
C GLU A 350 -1.91 14.12 1.59
N PRO A 351 -1.27 14.09 2.78
CA PRO A 351 -1.86 13.50 3.97
C PRO A 351 -2.97 14.39 4.55
N PRO A 352 -3.73 13.96 5.57
CA PRO A 352 -4.85 14.74 6.12
C PRO A 352 -4.40 16.11 6.64
N THR A 353 -3.18 16.17 7.18
CA THR A 353 -2.53 17.43 7.56
C THR A 353 -1.76 17.99 6.36
N VAL A 354 -2.28 19.08 5.79
CA VAL A 354 -1.66 19.81 4.68
C VAL A 354 -0.17 20.07 4.94
N GLN A 355 0.67 19.63 4.01
CA GLN A 355 2.13 19.81 4.08
C GLN A 355 2.56 21.04 3.27
N GLY A 356 3.51 21.80 3.79
CA GLY A 356 4.06 22.96 3.08
C GLY A 356 4.84 22.56 1.82
N ASP A 357 4.99 23.49 0.87
CA ASP A 357 5.67 23.25 -0.41
C ASP A 357 7.06 22.60 -0.25
N ARG A 358 7.87 23.07 0.72
CA ARG A 358 9.19 22.51 1.02
C ARG A 358 9.08 21.04 1.44
N ALA A 359 8.16 20.74 2.35
CA ALA A 359 7.95 19.40 2.89
C ALA A 359 7.48 18.44 1.78
N THR A 360 6.49 18.85 0.99
CA THR A 360 5.99 18.08 -0.16
C THR A 360 7.09 17.84 -1.21
N ALA A 361 7.88 18.86 -1.53
CA ALA A 361 9.01 18.72 -2.44
C ALA A 361 10.07 17.76 -1.88
N MET A 362 10.33 17.80 -0.57
CA MET A 362 11.26 16.89 0.08
C MET A 362 10.82 15.43 0.00
N PHE A 363 9.54 15.17 0.31
CA PHE A 363 8.96 13.83 0.20
C PHE A 363 9.04 13.27 -1.22
N LEU A 364 8.53 14.01 -2.20
CA LEU A 364 8.44 13.52 -3.57
C LEU A 364 9.81 13.41 -4.26
N SER A 365 10.72 14.35 -4.04
CA SER A 365 12.09 14.27 -4.58
C SER A 365 12.86 13.11 -3.96
N SER A 366 12.75 12.92 -2.63
CA SER A 366 13.43 11.83 -1.93
C SER A 366 12.87 10.47 -2.35
N LEU A 367 11.54 10.34 -2.46
CA LEU A 367 10.88 9.12 -2.92
C LEU A 367 11.29 8.75 -4.36
N ARG A 368 11.41 9.74 -5.26
CA ARG A 368 11.87 9.52 -6.65
C ARG A 368 13.28 8.95 -6.70
N VAL A 369 14.22 9.54 -5.96
CA VAL A 369 15.62 9.07 -5.92
C VAL A 369 15.69 7.72 -5.22
N PHE A 370 15.03 7.56 -4.08
CA PHE A 370 14.93 6.29 -3.37
C PHE A 370 14.43 5.16 -4.29
N ALA A 371 13.33 5.38 -5.02
CA ALA A 371 12.79 4.37 -5.92
C ALA A 371 13.79 4.00 -7.03
N SER A 372 14.47 4.98 -7.62
CA SER A 372 15.51 4.75 -8.61
C SER A 372 16.73 4.02 -8.08
N MET A 373 17.04 4.17 -6.79
CA MET A 373 18.15 3.48 -6.17
C MET A 373 17.89 1.98 -5.97
N VAL A 374 16.62 1.62 -5.74
CA VAL A 374 16.17 0.25 -5.46
C VAL A 374 15.83 -0.52 -6.75
N GLU A 375 15.32 0.13 -7.80
CA GLU A 375 14.85 -0.46 -9.08
C GLU A 375 15.91 -1.24 -9.90
N ARG A 376 17.14 -1.37 -9.42
CA ARG A 376 18.26 -1.88 -10.24
C ARG A 376 17.95 -3.27 -10.84
N PRO A 377 18.11 -3.46 -12.15
CA PRO A 377 17.69 -4.68 -12.86
C PRO A 377 18.55 -5.93 -12.57
N ASP A 378 19.52 -5.84 -11.65
CA ASP A 378 20.43 -6.93 -11.33
C ASP A 378 19.76 -7.87 -10.32
N LYS A 379 19.49 -9.12 -10.71
CA LYS A 379 18.91 -10.17 -9.83
C LYS A 379 19.70 -10.39 -8.53
N GLU A 380 21.00 -10.11 -8.54
CA GLU A 380 21.85 -10.14 -7.33
C GLU A 380 21.37 -9.16 -6.23
N LYS A 381 20.53 -8.19 -6.58
CA LYS A 381 19.97 -7.19 -5.66
C LYS A 381 18.53 -7.46 -5.24
N ASP A 382 17.95 -8.59 -5.63
CA ASP A 382 16.61 -8.98 -5.15
C ASP A 382 16.59 -9.11 -3.62
N ASN A 383 17.68 -9.59 -3.00
CA ASN A 383 17.84 -9.58 -1.54
C ASN A 383 17.74 -8.16 -0.96
N PHE A 384 18.39 -7.18 -1.58
CA PHE A 384 18.34 -5.80 -1.11
C PHE A 384 16.95 -5.19 -1.28
N LYS A 385 16.30 -5.47 -2.41
CA LYS A 385 14.93 -5.02 -2.69
C LYS A 385 13.93 -5.61 -1.70
N ASP A 386 14.05 -6.91 -1.41
CA ASP A 386 13.22 -7.60 -0.42
C ASP A 386 13.44 -7.02 1.00
N ALA A 387 14.70 -6.83 1.39
CA ALA A 387 15.04 -6.25 2.69
C ALA A 387 14.52 -4.80 2.84
N VAL A 388 14.52 -4.02 1.75
CA VAL A 388 13.91 -2.68 1.74
C VAL A 388 12.42 -2.75 2.01
N LEU A 389 11.69 -3.67 1.36
CA LEU A 389 10.25 -3.85 1.58
C LEU A 389 9.97 -4.32 3.02
N HIS A 390 10.82 -5.21 3.55
CA HIS A 390 10.72 -5.70 4.92
C HIS A 390 10.90 -4.58 5.96
N VAL A 391 11.98 -3.80 5.89
CA VAL A 391 12.20 -2.67 6.80
C VAL A 391 11.08 -1.65 6.68
N PHE A 392 10.60 -1.39 5.46
CA PHE A 392 9.50 -0.47 5.24
C PHE A 392 8.18 -0.96 5.84
N ASP A 393 7.90 -2.26 5.77
CA ASP A 393 6.75 -2.89 6.41
C ASP A 393 6.84 -2.82 7.94
N LEU A 394 8.01 -3.12 8.52
CA LEU A 394 8.23 -3.00 9.97
C LEU A 394 8.01 -1.56 10.48
N LEU A 395 8.44 -0.56 9.70
CA LEU A 395 8.26 0.86 10.02
C LEU A 395 6.81 1.31 9.90
N THR A 396 6.13 0.95 8.81
CA THR A 396 4.80 1.49 8.49
C THR A 396 3.66 0.65 9.04
N LYS A 397 3.85 -0.67 9.14
CA LYS A 397 2.85 -1.68 9.49
C LYS A 397 1.57 -1.56 8.65
N PHE A 398 1.73 -1.09 7.41
CA PHE A 398 0.63 -0.74 6.52
C PHE A 398 0.84 -1.39 5.14
N PRO A 399 0.37 -2.64 4.95
CA PRO A 399 0.55 -3.43 3.73
C PRO A 399 0.23 -2.70 2.41
N PRO A 400 -0.83 -1.88 2.30
CA PRO A 400 -1.08 -1.11 1.08
C PRO A 400 0.07 -0.19 0.69
N ALA A 401 0.80 0.40 1.65
CA ALA A 401 1.96 1.24 1.39
C ALA A 401 3.16 0.42 0.88
N VAL A 402 3.37 -0.79 1.43
CA VAL A 402 4.41 -1.72 0.97
C VAL A 402 4.18 -2.13 -0.49
N ARG A 403 2.93 -2.46 -0.85
CA ARG A 403 2.56 -2.74 -2.24
C ARG A 403 2.83 -1.54 -3.14
N THR A 404 2.40 -0.33 -2.75
CA THR A 404 2.67 0.89 -3.53
C THR A 404 4.17 1.12 -3.71
N LEU A 405 4.97 0.91 -2.68
CA LEU A 405 6.42 1.03 -2.77
C LEU A 405 6.98 0.03 -3.79
N HIS A 406 6.51 -1.22 -3.77
CA HIS A 406 6.90 -2.22 -4.76
C HIS A 406 6.57 -1.80 -6.21
N ILE A 407 5.42 -1.17 -6.43
CA ILE A 407 5.05 -0.62 -7.76
C ILE A 407 6.09 0.42 -8.20
N LEU A 408 6.41 1.38 -7.33
CA LEU A 408 7.35 2.47 -7.64
C LEU A 408 8.77 1.98 -7.90
N ILE A 409 9.30 1.07 -7.07
CA ILE A 409 10.65 0.52 -7.24
C ILE A 409 10.75 -0.43 -8.44
N ASN A 410 9.65 -0.78 -9.09
CA ASN A 410 9.65 -1.50 -10.37
C ASN A 410 9.46 -0.57 -11.58
N GLY A 411 9.50 0.75 -11.37
CA GLY A 411 9.29 1.74 -12.42
C GLY A 411 7.86 1.77 -12.97
N LYS A 412 6.88 1.20 -12.23
CA LYS A 412 5.46 1.21 -12.59
C LYS A 412 4.76 2.42 -11.95
N THR A 413 3.62 2.81 -12.55
CA THR A 413 2.82 3.94 -12.05
C THR A 413 1.74 3.44 -11.09
N PRO A 414 1.78 3.83 -9.80
CA PRO A 414 0.71 3.53 -8.86
C PRO A 414 -0.56 4.35 -9.18
N THR A 415 -1.69 3.84 -8.74
CA THR A 415 -2.97 4.58 -8.77
C THR A 415 -2.99 5.70 -7.73
N PRO A 416 -3.86 6.73 -7.88
CA PRO A 416 -3.99 7.78 -6.86
C PRO A 416 -4.29 7.25 -5.46
N THR A 417 -5.13 6.22 -5.35
CA THR A 417 -5.47 5.55 -4.10
C THR A 417 -4.25 4.86 -3.48
N GLU A 418 -3.39 4.25 -4.29
CA GLU A 418 -2.12 3.67 -3.83
C GLU A 418 -1.10 4.73 -3.39
N CYS A 419 -0.99 5.85 -4.12
CA CYS A 419 -0.15 6.99 -3.72
C CYS A 419 -0.54 7.53 -2.34
N ALA A 420 -1.84 7.67 -2.07
CA ALA A 420 -2.33 8.16 -0.79
C ALA A 420 -2.03 7.18 0.35
N ALA A 421 -2.19 5.87 0.11
CA ALA A 421 -1.79 4.86 1.08
C ALA A 421 -0.32 4.96 1.47
N LEU A 422 0.57 5.18 0.48
CA LEU A 422 1.99 5.37 0.74
C LEU A 422 2.27 6.68 1.48
N SER A 423 1.72 7.81 1.03
CA SER A 423 2.01 9.10 1.64
C SER A 423 1.48 9.21 3.06
N HIS A 424 0.30 8.68 3.36
CA HIS A 424 -0.27 8.67 4.71
C HIS A 424 0.52 7.75 5.64
N ALA A 425 0.93 6.56 5.18
CA ALA A 425 1.77 5.66 5.97
C ALA A 425 3.13 6.30 6.31
N VAL A 426 3.76 6.94 5.33
CA VAL A 426 5.01 7.69 5.54
C VAL A 426 4.79 8.88 6.47
N TYR A 427 3.69 9.62 6.31
CA TYR A 427 3.35 10.74 7.18
C TYR A 427 3.24 10.31 8.64
N GLU A 428 2.44 9.29 8.93
CA GLU A 428 2.22 8.83 10.31
C GLU A 428 3.48 8.25 10.95
N THR A 429 4.31 7.59 10.13
CA THR A 429 5.64 7.09 10.54
C THR A 429 6.57 8.25 10.88
N LEU A 430 6.68 9.26 10.02
CA LEU A 430 7.51 10.45 10.25
C LEU A 430 7.01 11.27 11.44
N ASP A 431 5.70 11.42 11.60
CA ASP A 431 5.09 12.17 12.68
C ASP A 431 5.41 11.56 14.06
N ARG A 432 5.63 10.24 14.12
CA ARG A 432 6.14 9.55 15.32
C ARG A 432 7.63 9.83 15.57
N ILE A 433 8.42 9.95 14.51
CA ILE A 433 9.89 9.97 14.56
C ILE A 433 10.45 11.38 14.72
N ILE A 434 9.87 12.36 14.03
CA ILE A 434 10.45 13.71 13.91
C ILE A 434 10.06 14.57 15.11
N PRO A 435 11.03 15.16 15.83
CA PRO A 435 10.74 16.01 16.98
C PRO A 435 9.88 17.23 16.62
N THR A 436 8.82 17.48 17.40
CA THR A 436 7.94 18.65 17.25
C THR A 436 8.68 19.98 17.34
N ALA A 437 9.83 20.02 18.03
CA ALA A 437 10.71 21.18 18.09
C ALA A 437 11.25 21.62 16.70
N LEU A 438 11.41 20.68 15.77
CA LEU A 438 11.90 20.96 14.40
C LEU A 438 10.77 21.28 13.43
N ILE A 439 9.65 20.57 13.51
CA ILE A 439 8.53 20.69 12.56
C ILE A 439 7.44 21.67 13.01
N GLY A 440 7.49 22.14 14.25
CA GLY A 440 6.48 22.98 14.86
C GLY A 440 5.20 22.21 15.24
N THR A 441 4.28 22.90 15.91
CA THR A 441 3.05 22.30 16.46
C THR A 441 1.94 22.10 15.43
N THR A 442 2.09 22.62 14.21
CA THR A 442 1.08 22.48 13.15
C THR A 442 1.25 21.19 12.35
N HIS A 443 2.38 20.49 12.53
CA HIS A 443 2.73 19.27 11.80
C HIS A 443 2.73 19.43 10.26
N ALA A 444 2.74 20.67 9.75
CA ALA A 444 2.78 20.98 8.31
C ALA A 444 4.16 20.74 7.66
N ARG A 445 5.15 20.34 8.46
CA ARG A 445 6.55 20.13 8.06
C ARG A 445 7.01 18.68 8.26
N VAL A 446 6.12 17.76 8.62
CA VAL A 446 6.45 16.35 8.89
C VAL A 446 7.18 15.72 7.69
N PHE A 447 6.76 16.02 6.46
CA PHE A 447 7.41 15.51 5.25
C PHE A 447 8.83 16.03 4.99
N GLU A 448 9.31 17.04 5.72
CA GLU A 448 10.74 17.39 5.71
C GLU A 448 11.61 16.25 6.31
N GLY A 449 11.04 15.34 7.11
CA GLY A 449 11.78 14.17 7.59
C GLY A 449 11.95 13.03 6.58
N SER A 450 11.27 13.09 5.43
CA SER A 450 11.15 11.96 4.49
C SER A 450 12.48 11.43 3.96
N ARG A 451 13.43 12.32 3.64
CA ARG A 451 14.78 11.93 3.19
C ARG A 451 15.48 11.06 4.24
N LEU A 452 15.37 11.46 5.51
CA LEU A 452 15.98 10.78 6.65
C LEU A 452 15.42 9.37 6.83
N LEU A 453 14.10 9.22 6.76
CA LEU A 453 13.42 7.92 6.82
C LEU A 453 13.87 7.00 5.68
N PHE A 454 13.93 7.50 4.44
CA PHE A 454 14.40 6.70 3.32
C PHE A 454 15.88 6.33 3.43
N GLY A 455 16.73 7.22 3.96
CA GLY A 455 18.12 6.93 4.29
C GLY A 455 18.26 5.81 5.33
N PHE A 456 17.44 5.84 6.37
CA PHE A 456 17.36 4.80 7.38
C PHE A 456 16.95 3.44 6.79
N VAL A 457 15.89 3.42 5.97
CA VAL A 457 15.43 2.18 5.31
C VAL A 457 16.56 1.54 4.50
N LEU A 458 17.29 2.33 3.69
CA LEU A 458 18.40 1.82 2.90
C LEU A 458 19.56 1.32 3.76
N GLU A 459 19.86 1.98 4.87
CA GLU A 459 20.92 1.57 5.80
C GLU A 459 20.60 0.22 6.45
N LYS A 460 19.39 0.07 7.01
CA LYS A 460 18.97 -1.17 7.67
C LYS A 460 18.85 -2.33 6.68
N ALA A 461 18.29 -2.08 5.50
CA ALA A 461 18.19 -3.09 4.46
C ALA A 461 19.55 -3.65 4.00
N ARG A 462 20.65 -2.87 4.08
CA ARG A 462 22.01 -3.37 3.78
C ARG A 462 22.57 -4.30 4.85
N SER A 463 22.15 -4.12 6.09
CA SER A 463 22.62 -4.93 7.22
C SER A 463 21.87 -6.24 7.37
N LEU A 464 20.65 -6.31 6.83
CA LEU A 464 19.81 -7.49 6.87
C LEU A 464 20.30 -8.57 5.91
N LYS A 465 20.26 -9.81 6.41
CA LYS A 465 20.55 -11.01 5.64
C LYS A 465 19.43 -12.01 5.87
N LEU A 466 18.99 -12.64 4.79
CA LEU A 466 18.15 -13.83 4.88
C LEU A 466 18.96 -15.00 5.44
N SER A 467 18.30 -15.93 6.11
CA SER A 467 18.94 -17.18 6.53
C SER A 467 19.44 -17.94 5.29
N ASP A 468 20.69 -18.43 5.33
CA ASP A 468 21.37 -19.11 4.20
C ASP A 468 20.61 -20.36 3.66
N GLU A 469 19.65 -20.88 4.42
CA GLU A 469 18.89 -22.09 4.08
C GLU A 469 17.73 -21.85 3.10
N THR A 470 17.31 -20.59 2.89
CA THR A 470 16.11 -20.26 2.11
C THR A 470 16.43 -19.49 0.84
N GLN A 471 16.15 -20.07 -0.32
CA GLN A 471 16.30 -19.39 -1.63
C GLN A 471 15.14 -18.44 -1.98
N SER A 472 14.12 -18.31 -1.11
CA SER A 472 12.93 -17.48 -1.36
C SER A 472 13.01 -16.13 -0.66
N PHE A 473 12.77 -15.06 -1.41
CA PHE A 473 12.61 -13.69 -0.93
C PHE A 473 11.16 -13.49 -0.42
N PRO A 474 10.90 -13.38 0.90
CA PRO A 474 9.54 -13.41 1.44
C PRO A 474 8.58 -12.38 0.83
N TYR A 475 9.00 -11.12 0.72
CA TYR A 475 8.15 -10.04 0.21
C TYR A 475 7.99 -10.12 -1.30
N LEU A 476 9.08 -10.37 -2.04
CA LEU A 476 9.01 -10.49 -3.50
C LEU A 476 8.20 -11.72 -3.93
N THR A 477 8.17 -12.79 -3.13
CA THR A 477 7.34 -13.97 -3.39
C THR A 477 5.87 -13.68 -3.06
N ALA A 478 5.60 -12.94 -1.97
CA ALA A 478 4.26 -12.53 -1.59
C ALA A 478 3.63 -11.51 -2.56
N LEU A 479 4.45 -10.74 -3.28
CA LEU A 479 4.02 -9.75 -4.26
C LEU A 479 3.94 -10.37 -5.67
N LYS A 480 2.74 -10.81 -6.05
CA LYS A 480 2.50 -11.51 -7.33
C LYS A 480 1.60 -10.71 -8.27
N GLU A 481 1.90 -10.80 -9.57
CA GLU A 481 1.06 -10.26 -10.62
C GLU A 481 0.05 -11.30 -11.09
N VAL A 482 -1.22 -10.92 -11.08
CA VAL A 482 -2.34 -11.76 -11.50
C VAL A 482 -2.93 -11.19 -12.78
N GLU A 483 -2.95 -12.02 -13.83
CA GLU A 483 -3.58 -11.65 -15.11
C GLU A 483 -5.10 -11.86 -15.03
N LEU A 484 -5.83 -10.76 -15.14
CA LEU A 484 -7.30 -10.67 -15.12
C LEU A 484 -7.83 -10.23 -16.49
N ALA A 485 -7.25 -10.76 -17.57
CA ALA A 485 -7.67 -10.46 -18.93
C ALA A 485 -8.59 -11.55 -19.48
N ASP A 486 -9.69 -11.15 -20.09
CA ASP A 486 -10.55 -12.04 -20.85
C ASP A 486 -9.76 -12.59 -22.03
N LYS A 487 -9.72 -13.91 -22.18
CA LYS A 487 -8.90 -14.55 -23.20
C LYS A 487 -9.26 -14.09 -24.62
N LYS A 488 -10.55 -13.86 -24.89
CA LYS A 488 -11.08 -13.54 -26.22
C LYS A 488 -11.05 -12.03 -26.50
N THR A 489 -11.53 -11.22 -25.57
CA THR A 489 -11.63 -9.76 -25.77
C THR A 489 -10.35 -9.03 -25.41
N LYS A 490 -9.46 -9.67 -24.63
CA LYS A 490 -8.28 -9.06 -23.99
C LYS A 490 -8.63 -7.91 -23.06
N GLU A 491 -9.90 -7.72 -22.71
CA GLU A 491 -10.32 -6.69 -21.76
C GLU A 491 -10.20 -7.21 -20.31
N ALA A 492 -10.03 -6.30 -19.36
CA ALA A 492 -9.98 -6.65 -17.95
C ALA A 492 -11.32 -7.22 -17.47
N VAL A 493 -11.28 -8.28 -16.66
CA VAL A 493 -12.46 -9.03 -16.23
C VAL A 493 -12.95 -8.55 -14.86
N MET A 494 -14.27 -8.39 -14.70
CA MET A 494 -14.89 -8.09 -13.40
C MET A 494 -15.57 -9.34 -12.81
N HIS A 495 -16.40 -10.02 -13.58
CA HIS A 495 -17.09 -11.24 -13.19
C HIS A 495 -16.36 -12.46 -13.78
N ALA A 496 -15.28 -12.85 -13.13
CA ALA A 496 -14.37 -13.88 -13.62
C ALA A 496 -14.99 -15.28 -13.68
N GLN A 497 -14.85 -15.92 -14.86
CA GLN A 497 -15.21 -17.32 -15.06
C GLN A 497 -14.09 -18.08 -15.77
N LYS A 498 -13.69 -19.23 -15.24
CA LYS A 498 -12.63 -20.06 -15.83
C LYS A 498 -13.24 -21.08 -16.79
N THR A 499 -12.74 -21.11 -18.02
CA THR A 499 -13.04 -22.15 -19.02
C THR A 499 -11.82 -23.01 -19.27
N SER A 500 -11.98 -24.12 -19.99
CA SER A 500 -10.86 -24.89 -20.55
C SER A 500 -9.92 -24.05 -21.42
N SER A 501 -10.45 -22.97 -22.02
CA SER A 501 -9.66 -22.07 -22.84
C SER A 501 -8.90 -21.05 -21.99
N GLY A 502 -9.43 -20.59 -20.87
CA GLY A 502 -8.82 -19.54 -20.04
C GLY A 502 -9.87 -18.72 -19.29
N LEU A 503 -9.45 -17.59 -18.73
CA LEU A 503 -10.34 -16.65 -18.05
C LEU A 503 -11.24 -15.94 -19.07
N ILE A 504 -12.53 -15.83 -18.77
CA ILE A 504 -13.49 -15.04 -19.54
C ILE A 504 -14.34 -14.20 -18.59
N GLU A 505 -14.91 -13.14 -19.12
CA GLU A 505 -15.97 -12.37 -18.46
C GLU A 505 -17.29 -13.15 -18.50
N ARG A 506 -17.90 -13.34 -17.33
CA ARG A 506 -19.23 -13.94 -17.20
C ARG A 506 -20.25 -12.98 -17.79
N VAL A 507 -21.00 -13.46 -18.77
CA VAL A 507 -22.13 -12.76 -19.37
C VAL A 507 -23.41 -13.48 -18.99
N ASP A 508 -24.36 -12.76 -18.40
CA ASP A 508 -25.66 -13.31 -18.03
C ASP A 508 -26.38 -13.90 -19.26
N GLY A 509 -26.86 -15.14 -19.14
CA GLY A 509 -27.54 -15.87 -20.21
C GLY A 509 -26.63 -16.62 -21.19
N SER A 510 -25.30 -16.64 -21.00
CA SER A 510 -24.42 -17.57 -21.72
C SER A 510 -24.70 -19.02 -21.27
N PRO A 511 -24.77 -19.99 -22.19
CA PRO A 511 -24.92 -21.41 -21.82
C PRO A 511 -23.76 -21.85 -20.92
N GLU A 512 -24.08 -22.64 -19.88
CA GLU A 512 -23.11 -23.06 -18.85
C GLU A 512 -22.11 -24.16 -19.28
N ASP A 513 -22.18 -24.60 -20.53
CA ASP A 513 -21.38 -25.71 -21.02
C ASP A 513 -19.87 -25.38 -21.05
N GLY A 514 -19.10 -26.17 -20.29
CA GLY A 514 -17.62 -26.13 -20.31
C GLY A 514 -16.97 -25.24 -19.24
N PHE A 515 -17.72 -24.79 -18.23
CA PHE A 515 -17.16 -24.05 -17.11
C PHE A 515 -16.43 -24.95 -16.09
N VAL A 516 -15.26 -24.49 -15.66
CA VAL A 516 -14.49 -25.08 -14.57
C VAL A 516 -14.66 -24.17 -13.35
N SER A 517 -14.65 -24.74 -12.14
CA SER A 517 -14.71 -23.93 -10.91
C SER A 517 -13.59 -22.88 -10.92
N THR A 518 -13.98 -21.60 -10.88
CA THR A 518 -13.04 -20.48 -10.81
C THR A 518 -12.45 -20.45 -9.41
N ASP A 519 -11.13 -20.25 -9.33
CA ASP A 519 -10.44 -19.98 -8.07
C ASP A 519 -11.10 -18.80 -7.32
N GLY A 520 -11.41 -19.01 -6.03
CA GLY A 520 -12.03 -18.00 -5.18
C GLY A 520 -11.21 -16.71 -5.13
N GLU A 521 -9.87 -16.83 -5.13
CA GLU A 521 -8.95 -15.70 -5.19
C GLU A 521 -9.14 -14.88 -6.47
N ILE A 522 -9.12 -15.52 -7.65
CA ILE A 522 -9.26 -14.82 -8.94
C ILE A 522 -10.61 -14.09 -9.02
N ARG A 523 -11.68 -14.75 -8.55
CA ARG A 523 -13.03 -14.14 -8.52
C ARG A 523 -13.05 -12.90 -7.62
N ARG A 524 -12.50 -13.00 -6.41
CA ARG A 524 -12.38 -11.89 -5.46
C ARG A 524 -11.58 -10.73 -6.05
N LEU A 525 -10.40 -11.00 -6.60
CA LEU A 525 -9.52 -9.99 -7.18
C LEU A 525 -10.15 -9.27 -8.38
N ALA A 526 -10.81 -10.01 -9.28
CA ALA A 526 -11.53 -9.44 -10.41
C ALA A 526 -12.67 -8.51 -9.97
N LEU A 527 -13.44 -8.94 -8.96
CA LEU A 527 -14.59 -8.20 -8.47
C LEU A 527 -14.17 -6.95 -7.68
N LEU A 528 -13.23 -7.08 -6.73
CA LEU A 528 -12.73 -5.97 -5.93
C LEU A 528 -11.97 -4.92 -6.76
N SER A 529 -11.28 -5.33 -7.83
CA SER A 529 -10.66 -4.40 -8.79
C SER A 529 -11.65 -3.83 -9.81
N ALA A 530 -12.90 -4.32 -9.81
CA ALA A 530 -13.96 -3.97 -10.76
C ALA A 530 -13.55 -4.07 -12.24
N GLY A 531 -12.63 -4.98 -12.57
CA GLY A 531 -12.04 -5.08 -13.90
C GLY A 531 -11.40 -3.77 -14.40
N SER A 532 -10.78 -3.00 -13.51
CA SER A 532 -10.09 -1.74 -13.85
C SER A 532 -8.75 -1.96 -14.56
N THR A 533 -8.08 -3.09 -14.33
CA THR A 533 -6.79 -3.46 -14.92
C THR A 533 -6.75 -4.93 -15.35
N GLN A 534 -6.01 -5.22 -16.42
CA GLN A 534 -5.77 -6.58 -16.92
C GLN A 534 -4.67 -7.30 -16.13
N LEU A 535 -3.78 -6.55 -15.48
CA LEU A 535 -2.66 -7.08 -14.72
C LEU A 535 -2.68 -6.39 -13.37
N LEU A 536 -2.89 -7.19 -12.33
CA LEU A 536 -3.11 -6.70 -10.98
C LEU A 536 -1.97 -7.18 -10.10
N LEU A 537 -1.26 -6.25 -9.46
CA LEU A 537 -0.29 -6.59 -8.43
C LEU A 537 -1.04 -6.85 -7.12
N THR A 538 -0.80 -8.00 -6.51
CA THR A 538 -1.40 -8.43 -5.24
C THR A 538 -0.32 -8.61 -4.20
N PHE A 539 -0.69 -8.47 -2.92
CA PHE A 539 0.20 -8.76 -1.80
C PHE A 539 -0.44 -9.81 -0.87
N ASP A 540 0.12 -11.02 -0.87
CA ASP A 540 -0.32 -12.09 0.00
C ASP A 540 0.31 -11.94 1.39
N GLY A 541 -0.42 -11.31 2.31
CA GLY A 541 0.10 -10.96 3.64
C GLY A 541 0.30 -12.11 4.63
N SER A 542 0.43 -13.38 4.20
CA SER A 542 0.83 -14.48 5.10
C SER A 542 2.35 -14.50 5.33
N LEU A 543 2.93 -13.36 5.72
CA LEU A 543 4.37 -13.27 6.05
C LEU A 543 4.67 -13.80 7.45
N ALA A 544 3.70 -13.77 8.38
CA ALA A 544 3.84 -14.24 9.76
C ALA A 544 4.31 -15.69 9.91
N SER A 545 3.97 -16.56 8.96
CA SER A 545 4.40 -17.95 8.92
C SER A 545 5.73 -18.18 8.20
N ASN A 546 6.24 -17.17 7.48
CA ASN A 546 7.37 -17.29 6.54
C ASN A 546 8.41 -16.16 6.73
N TYR A 547 8.54 -15.58 7.92
CA TYR A 547 9.62 -14.62 8.20
C TYR A 547 10.97 -15.36 8.20
N HIS A 548 11.65 -15.33 7.05
CA HIS A 548 13.00 -15.89 6.86
C HIS A 548 14.12 -14.91 7.27
N TYR A 549 13.75 -13.73 7.77
CA TYR A 549 14.68 -12.80 8.39
C TYR A 549 14.94 -13.17 9.85
N ALA A 550 16.15 -12.90 10.33
CA ALA A 550 16.59 -13.26 11.69
C ALA A 550 15.78 -12.57 12.80
N ASP A 551 15.14 -11.44 12.52
CA ASP A 551 14.29 -10.69 13.44
C ASP A 551 12.86 -11.28 13.58
N ALA A 552 12.47 -12.24 12.74
CA ALA A 552 11.14 -12.87 12.76
C ALA A 552 9.96 -11.86 12.68
N GLY A 553 10.17 -10.67 12.10
CA GLY A 553 9.17 -9.61 12.03
C GLY A 553 9.14 -8.67 13.25
N ASP A 554 10.11 -8.78 14.17
CA ASP A 554 10.22 -7.91 15.33
C ASP A 554 11.14 -6.70 15.05
N ALA A 555 10.54 -5.52 14.93
CA ALA A 555 11.27 -4.27 14.71
C ALA A 555 12.37 -4.01 15.75
N SER A 556 12.17 -4.44 17.02
CA SER A 556 13.15 -4.24 18.09
C SER A 556 14.42 -5.08 17.91
N CYS A 557 14.37 -6.11 17.07
CA CYS A 557 15.53 -6.90 16.69
C CYS A 557 16.32 -6.28 15.52
N VAL A 558 15.74 -5.32 14.79
CA VAL A 558 16.37 -4.66 13.63
C VAL A 558 16.96 -3.30 14.00
N TRP A 559 16.31 -2.56 14.91
CA TRP A 559 16.81 -1.29 15.42
C TRP A 559 16.29 -0.96 16.82
N GLU A 560 17.03 -0.09 17.50
CA GLU A 560 16.59 0.55 18.74
C GLU A 560 15.72 1.78 18.42
N GLU A 561 14.69 2.05 19.21
CA GLU A 561 13.76 3.15 18.93
C GLU A 561 14.45 4.52 19.04
N GLU A 562 15.45 4.64 19.89
CA GLU A 562 16.29 5.83 20.06
C GLU A 562 17.02 6.22 18.77
N GLU A 563 17.41 5.24 17.95
CA GLU A 563 18.12 5.48 16.68
C GLU A 563 17.24 6.24 15.68
N LEU A 564 15.92 6.02 15.71
CA LEU A 564 14.99 6.75 14.87
C LEU A 564 14.93 8.24 15.26
N HIS A 565 15.20 8.59 16.52
CA HIS A 565 15.07 9.96 17.01
C HIS A 565 16.37 10.78 16.86
N ASP A 566 17.50 10.15 16.53
CA ASP A 566 18.76 10.85 16.27
C ASP A 566 18.83 11.41 14.84
N MET A 567 18.34 12.64 14.68
CA MET A 567 18.30 13.31 13.37
C MET A 567 19.68 13.45 12.69
N HIS A 568 20.76 13.55 13.47
CA HIS A 568 22.11 13.65 12.91
C HIS A 568 22.59 12.30 12.39
N ALA A 569 22.40 11.22 13.15
CA ALA A 569 22.70 9.86 12.69
C ALA A 569 21.91 9.53 11.42
N LEU A 570 20.61 9.86 11.37
CA LEU A 570 19.79 9.67 10.18
C LEU A 570 20.30 10.46 8.97
N ALA A 571 20.77 11.70 9.17
CA ALA A 571 21.38 12.50 8.11
C ALA A 571 22.68 11.87 7.58
N GLU A 572 23.49 11.27 8.45
CA GLU A 572 24.68 10.51 8.03
C GLU A 572 24.32 9.25 7.23
N PHE A 573 23.23 8.56 7.60
CA PHE A 573 22.71 7.42 6.84
C PHE A 573 22.36 7.82 5.42
N CYS A 574 21.70 8.97 5.22
CA CYS A 574 21.46 9.52 3.88
C CYS A 574 22.75 9.68 3.07
N GLY A 575 23.81 10.21 3.69
CA GLY A 575 25.11 10.40 3.06
C GLY A 575 25.78 9.10 2.61
N ARG A 576 25.72 8.05 3.45
CA ARG A 576 26.24 6.69 3.14
C ARG A 576 25.40 5.95 2.11
N ASN A 577 24.11 6.30 2.03
CA ASN A 577 23.14 5.68 1.14
C ASN A 577 22.83 6.51 -0.11
N LYS A 578 23.74 7.40 -0.55
CA LYS A 578 23.61 8.21 -1.79
C LYS A 578 22.31 9.03 -1.88
N LEU A 579 21.69 9.34 -0.73
CA LEU A 579 20.62 10.32 -0.57
C LEU A 579 21.17 11.65 -0.01
N ALA A 580 22.45 11.93 -0.26
CA ALA A 580 23.04 13.23 0.02
C ALA A 580 22.46 14.29 -0.92
N VAL A 581 22.27 15.50 -0.40
CA VAL A 581 21.91 16.65 -1.25
C VAL A 581 23.19 17.24 -1.84
N HIS A 582 23.20 17.38 -3.17
CA HIS A 582 24.27 18.02 -3.91
C HIS A 582 23.96 19.51 -4.07
N LYS A 583 24.99 20.35 -3.95
CA LYS A 583 24.86 21.75 -4.34
C LYS A 583 24.69 21.86 -5.86
N PRO A 584 23.97 22.87 -6.37
CA PRO A 584 23.90 23.14 -7.82
C PRO A 584 25.27 23.14 -8.50
N SER A 585 26.27 23.77 -7.87
CA SER A 585 27.67 23.80 -8.34
C SER A 585 28.35 22.42 -8.46
N GLN A 586 27.83 21.39 -7.80
CA GLN A 586 28.40 20.04 -7.79
C GLN A 586 27.77 19.10 -8.83
N LEU A 587 26.70 19.53 -9.52
CA LEU A 587 25.92 18.67 -10.41
C LEU A 587 26.70 18.19 -11.63
N ALA A 588 27.67 18.96 -12.11
CA ALA A 588 28.51 18.57 -13.24
C ALA A 588 29.29 17.26 -13.00
N GLY A 589 29.62 16.94 -11.74
CA GLY A 589 30.30 15.71 -11.34
C GLY A 589 29.41 14.69 -10.65
N ALA A 590 28.10 14.96 -10.52
CA ALA A 590 27.17 14.08 -9.83
C ALA A 590 26.58 13.02 -10.77
N VAL A 591 26.28 11.84 -10.24
CA VAL A 591 25.61 10.76 -10.99
C VAL A 591 24.10 10.93 -10.85
N ALA A 592 23.41 11.14 -11.96
CA ALA A 592 21.96 11.20 -11.99
C ALA A 592 21.33 9.79 -11.82
N PRO A 593 20.13 9.69 -11.20
CA PRO A 593 19.42 10.77 -10.51
C PRO A 593 19.97 11.01 -9.09
N CYS A 594 20.09 12.28 -8.68
CA CYS A 594 20.47 12.65 -7.31
C CYS A 594 19.73 13.90 -6.81
N LEU A 595 19.73 14.10 -5.50
CA LEU A 595 19.03 15.22 -4.85
C LEU A 595 19.82 16.53 -4.99
N THR A 596 19.10 17.62 -5.25
CA THR A 596 19.65 18.99 -5.36
C THR A 596 18.60 20.01 -4.92
N PHE A 597 18.89 21.31 -5.01
CA PHE A 597 17.95 22.38 -4.72
C PHE A 597 17.38 23.01 -5.99
N ASP A 598 16.13 23.48 -5.91
CA ASP A 598 15.54 24.37 -6.89
C ASP A 598 15.75 25.86 -6.55
N ARG A 599 15.19 26.76 -7.37
CA ARG A 599 15.28 28.22 -7.20
C ARG A 599 14.70 28.75 -5.88
N ARG A 600 13.89 27.96 -5.18
CA ARG A 600 13.28 28.29 -3.87
C ARG A 600 13.97 27.59 -2.71
N ALA A 601 15.09 26.91 -2.95
CA ALA A 601 15.75 26.01 -2.00
C ALA A 601 14.86 24.83 -1.57
N HIS A 602 13.86 24.46 -2.37
CA HIS A 602 13.13 23.22 -2.18
C HIS A 602 13.93 22.05 -2.77
N LEU A 603 13.80 20.87 -2.19
CA LEU A 603 14.48 19.69 -2.70
C LEU A 603 13.92 19.31 -4.07
N ALA A 604 14.83 19.12 -5.01
CA ALA A 604 14.57 18.75 -6.40
C ALA A 604 15.47 17.58 -6.79
N VAL A 605 15.29 17.06 -7.99
CA VAL A 605 16.08 15.92 -8.48
C VAL A 605 16.81 16.30 -9.76
N TYR A 606 18.14 16.24 -9.72
CA TYR A 606 18.97 16.31 -10.91
C TYR A 606 18.75 15.03 -11.73
N THR A 607 18.35 15.17 -12.99
CA THR A 607 17.99 14.05 -13.86
C THR A 607 19.00 13.77 -14.97
N GLY A 608 20.01 14.63 -15.11
CA GLY A 608 21.09 14.48 -16.09
C GLY A 608 21.35 15.77 -16.86
N GLN A 609 22.23 15.68 -17.87
CA GLN A 609 22.43 16.74 -18.84
C GLN A 609 21.49 16.56 -20.05
N GLU A 610 21.09 17.65 -20.67
CA GLU A 610 20.34 17.67 -21.93
C GLU A 610 21.19 17.06 -23.07
N GLY A 611 20.53 16.42 -24.04
CA GLY A 611 21.20 15.75 -25.16
C GLY A 611 22.01 16.70 -26.06
N CYS A 612 22.87 16.14 -26.92
CA CYS A 612 23.77 16.90 -27.79
C CYS A 612 23.03 17.98 -28.62
N GLY A 613 23.42 19.25 -28.44
CA GLY A 613 22.85 20.42 -29.14
C GLY A 613 22.31 21.53 -28.23
N ALA A 614 22.24 21.29 -26.91
CA ALA A 614 21.83 22.28 -25.92
C ALA A 614 22.88 23.38 -25.72
N ASP A 615 22.42 24.58 -25.35
CA ASP A 615 23.28 25.67 -24.90
C ASP A 615 24.12 25.20 -23.70
N PRO A 616 25.46 25.30 -23.73
CA PRO A 616 26.32 24.88 -22.62
C PRO A 616 25.89 25.47 -21.27
N SER A 617 25.29 26.66 -21.28
CA SER A 617 24.80 27.36 -20.08
C SER A 617 23.47 26.84 -19.51
N LYS A 618 22.72 26.01 -20.25
CA LYS A 618 21.40 25.47 -19.84
C LYS A 618 21.30 23.96 -19.99
N SER A 619 22.43 23.28 -19.86
CA SER A 619 22.54 21.84 -20.08
C SER A 619 21.98 20.99 -18.94
N THR A 620 21.76 21.54 -17.74
CA THR A 620 21.36 20.75 -16.56
C THR A 620 19.84 20.61 -16.45
N LEU A 621 19.34 19.38 -16.50
CA LEU A 621 17.93 19.06 -16.33
C LEU A 621 17.60 18.74 -14.86
N THR A 622 16.63 19.44 -14.31
CA THR A 622 16.17 19.25 -12.93
C THR A 622 14.66 19.02 -12.88
N PHE A 623 14.24 17.98 -12.19
CA PHE A 623 12.84 17.72 -11.87
C PHE A 623 12.45 18.36 -10.54
N ARG A 624 11.40 19.18 -10.57
CA ARG A 624 10.82 19.85 -9.40
C ARG A 624 9.43 19.29 -9.15
N PRO A 625 9.13 18.67 -8.01
CA PRO A 625 7.80 18.10 -7.76
C PRO A 625 6.65 19.08 -7.98
N MET A 626 6.85 20.35 -7.62
CA MET A 626 5.85 21.41 -7.74
C MET A 626 5.71 21.99 -9.17
N HIS A 627 6.71 21.82 -10.05
CA HIS A 627 6.79 22.57 -11.32
C HIS A 627 7.15 21.72 -12.55
N GLY A 628 7.62 20.49 -12.35
CA GLY A 628 8.03 19.57 -13.39
C GLY A 628 9.50 19.67 -13.73
N SER A 629 9.84 19.08 -14.87
CA SER A 629 11.21 19.06 -15.37
C SER A 629 11.52 20.36 -16.09
N GLU A 630 12.61 21.02 -15.72
CA GLU A 630 13.07 22.26 -16.33
C GLU A 630 14.59 22.27 -16.52
N ASN A 631 15.05 22.99 -17.55
CA ASN A 631 16.47 23.31 -17.73
C ASN A 631 16.83 24.48 -16.83
N VAL A 632 17.93 24.34 -16.08
CA VAL A 632 18.34 25.31 -15.08
C VAL A 632 19.79 25.76 -15.25
N ASP A 633 20.03 27.02 -14.95
CA ASP A 633 21.37 27.57 -14.74
C ASP A 633 21.75 27.35 -13.26
N VAL A 634 22.73 26.48 -13.03
CA VAL A 634 23.17 26.10 -11.69
C VAL A 634 23.79 27.26 -10.91
N ALA A 635 24.44 28.21 -11.60
CA ALA A 635 25.07 29.36 -10.95
C ALA A 635 24.03 30.32 -10.40
N VAL A 636 22.94 30.52 -11.16
CA VAL A 636 21.80 31.34 -10.72
C VAL A 636 21.11 30.70 -9.51
N ILE A 637 20.89 29.38 -9.52
CA ILE A 637 20.27 28.69 -8.37
C ILE A 637 21.14 28.85 -7.12
N GLU A 638 22.44 28.60 -7.20
CA GLU A 638 23.37 28.69 -6.06
C GLU A 638 23.31 30.08 -5.39
N GLN A 639 23.26 31.15 -6.19
CA GLN A 639 23.13 32.52 -5.69
C GLN A 639 21.80 32.78 -4.99
N LEU A 640 20.69 32.26 -5.54
CA LEU A 640 19.35 32.45 -4.98
C LEU A 640 19.17 31.74 -3.63
N ILE A 641 19.67 30.51 -3.51
CA ILE A 641 19.40 29.66 -2.34
C ILE A 641 20.28 29.99 -1.14
N ALA A 642 21.43 30.65 -1.32
CA ALA A 642 22.42 30.85 -0.27
C ALA A 642 21.85 31.54 1.00
N SER A 643 20.96 32.52 0.82
CA SER A 643 20.31 33.21 1.95
C SER A 643 19.25 32.35 2.65
N VAL A 644 18.60 31.45 1.90
CA VAL A 644 17.56 30.54 2.41
C VAL A 644 18.21 29.41 3.21
N LEU A 645 19.32 28.84 2.73
CA LEU A 645 20.05 27.80 3.44
C LEU A 645 20.60 28.30 4.80
N LYS A 646 21.11 29.54 4.86
CA LYS A 646 21.51 30.16 6.14
C LYS A 646 20.35 30.28 7.13
N ARG A 647 19.13 30.50 6.63
CA ARG A 647 17.93 30.52 7.47
C ARG A 647 17.61 29.12 8.01
N TYR A 648 17.74 28.09 7.18
CA TYR A 648 17.56 26.70 7.61
C TYR A 648 18.63 26.25 8.61
N GLU A 649 19.85 26.78 8.52
CA GLU A 649 20.88 26.54 9.55
C GLU A 649 20.50 27.21 10.87
N ALA A 650 20.03 28.46 10.81
CA ALA A 650 19.65 29.22 11.99
C ALA A 650 18.40 28.66 12.70
N ASP A 651 17.46 28.07 11.96
CA ASP A 651 16.25 27.44 12.51
C ASP A 651 16.46 25.94 12.88
N GLY A 652 17.66 25.40 12.67
CA GLY A 652 18.02 24.02 12.98
C GLY A 652 17.48 22.98 11.99
N THR A 653 16.78 23.39 10.93
CA THR A 653 16.14 22.46 9.99
C THR A 653 17.03 22.09 8.80
N ALA A 654 18.25 22.63 8.75
CA ALA A 654 19.28 22.21 7.81
C ALA A 654 19.66 20.72 7.92
N VAL A 655 19.32 20.05 9.03
CA VAL A 655 19.52 18.59 9.17
C VAL A 655 18.74 17.80 8.11
N PHE A 656 17.55 18.28 7.73
CA PHE A 656 16.75 17.66 6.67
C PHE A 656 17.40 17.77 5.30
N ASP A 657 18.22 18.81 5.09
CA ASP A 657 18.91 19.13 3.83
C ASP A 657 20.43 18.92 3.91
N ALA A 658 20.89 18.20 4.94
CA ALA A 658 22.31 18.06 5.25
C ALA A 658 23.14 17.74 3.99
N LEU A 659 24.05 18.67 3.70
CA LEU A 659 24.94 18.60 2.58
C LEU A 659 25.96 17.47 2.82
N GLY A 660 26.01 16.53 1.90
CA GLY A 660 27.14 15.65 1.76
C GLY A 660 27.01 14.19 2.20
N GLY A 661 28.10 13.51 1.89
CA GLY A 661 28.43 12.09 2.04
C GLY A 661 29.88 11.93 1.54
N ALA A 662 30.55 10.80 1.78
CA ALA A 662 31.95 10.62 1.38
C ALA A 662 32.20 10.94 -0.12
N ALA A 663 31.21 10.67 -0.98
CA ALA A 663 31.25 11.01 -2.40
C ALA A 663 31.21 12.53 -2.69
N VAL A 664 30.44 13.31 -1.92
CA VAL A 664 30.34 14.77 -2.07
C VAL A 664 31.56 15.47 -1.49
N ARG A 665 32.13 14.95 -0.39
CA ARG A 665 33.36 15.50 0.21
C ARG A 665 34.57 15.33 -0.71
N ARG A 666 34.65 14.21 -1.46
CA ARG A 666 35.70 13.98 -2.48
C ARG A 666 35.70 15.03 -3.59
N LEU A 667 34.54 15.58 -3.96
CA LEU A 667 34.44 16.66 -4.96
C LEU A 667 34.83 18.04 -4.42
N HIS A 668 34.96 18.19 -3.09
CA HIS A 668 35.27 19.47 -2.43
C HIS A 668 36.77 19.65 -2.14
N ALA A 669 37.52 18.54 -2.03
CA ALA A 669 38.98 18.61 -2.01
C ALA A 669 39.45 18.83 -3.46
N PRO A 670 40.20 19.89 -3.78
CA PRO A 670 40.88 19.94 -5.06
C PRO A 670 41.79 18.72 -5.10
N ASP A 671 41.64 17.86 -6.12
CA ASP A 671 42.69 16.91 -6.46
C ASP A 671 43.96 17.74 -6.59
N GLU A 672 44.93 17.54 -5.68
CA GLU A 672 46.24 18.13 -5.83
C GLU A 672 46.73 17.75 -7.23
N ILE A 673 46.87 18.76 -8.10
CA ILE A 673 47.45 18.58 -9.42
C ILE A 673 48.90 18.15 -9.15
N CYS A 674 49.15 16.85 -9.09
CA CYS A 674 50.48 16.31 -9.29
C CYS A 674 50.87 16.68 -10.73
N LYS A 675 51.51 17.85 -10.88
CA LYS A 675 52.20 18.24 -12.11
C LYS A 675 53.41 17.30 -12.29
N SER A 676 53.17 16.07 -12.72
CA SER A 676 54.16 15.31 -13.44
C SER A 676 54.00 15.63 -14.93
N SER A 677 54.80 16.59 -15.39
CA SER A 677 55.16 16.69 -16.81
C SER A 677 56.48 15.92 -17.02
N PRO A 678 56.84 15.44 -18.23
CA PRO A 678 56.23 15.83 -19.50
C PRO A 678 56.01 14.70 -20.53
N THR A 679 55.07 14.99 -21.45
CA THR A 679 55.08 14.61 -22.88
C THR A 679 55.00 13.13 -23.27
N THR A 680 53.82 12.70 -23.71
CA THR A 680 53.73 11.79 -24.87
C THR A 680 52.67 12.34 -25.82
N ILE A 681 53.14 12.83 -26.97
CA ILE A 681 52.31 13.25 -28.09
C ILE A 681 51.81 11.97 -28.78
N VAL A 682 50.50 11.72 -28.72
CA VAL A 682 49.86 10.75 -29.62
C VAL A 682 49.22 11.56 -30.75
N ARG A 683 49.79 11.43 -31.95
CA ARG A 683 49.18 11.89 -33.21
C ARG A 683 47.99 10.99 -33.53
N CYS A 684 46.80 11.57 -33.67
CA CYS A 684 45.72 10.94 -34.43
C CYS A 684 45.85 11.37 -35.90
N SER A 685 45.89 10.38 -36.79
CA SER A 685 45.75 10.56 -38.23
C SER A 685 44.26 10.52 -38.59
N CYS A 686 43.87 11.38 -39.54
CA CYS A 686 42.52 11.49 -40.11
C CYS A 686 42.05 10.20 -40.78
#